data_AF-A0A849YQZ5-F1
#
_entry.id   AF-A0A849YQZ5-F1
#
_cell.length_a   1.000
_cell.length_b   1.000
_cell.length_c   1.000
_cell.angle_alpha   90.00
_cell.angle_beta   90.00
_cell.angle_gamma   90.00
#
_symmetry.space_group_name_H-M   'P 1'
#
loop_
_entity.id
_entity.type
_entity.pdbx_description
1 polymer ?
#
loop_
_entity_poly.entity_id
_entity_poly.type
_entity_poly.pdbx_seq_one_letter_code
_entity_poly.pdbx_strand_id
1 'polypeptide(L)'
;MGLYELTIDPNLVEEAEEITSVDALAKREFPTLVVNWESKIFGQAWSSTIVLDYVLALPPLEPSVTFIPVRVGAFVGGAPTKYFYFGTEMSNTVPRLAPEMENLVTPQAQFQEFLIDERTSPIPYLKLIQATPRIYGNGAQDYYAPPIKVERYDGTVSPEHLADLFPEQVANLPTIAGSVLTDPLLGFWEGQRYAGIRSIAIVRQGKVVGLHRKQGRPDKEVAPPVVVRRDPKKDIRGDWVAIDVGARSITVACRHERGQAELFRLGTQEPVKRPADYENPAEVSFISLRNTLRSWRERVIQPHTSFDDVRVGFGVADLEGARGASPKSFQRATSTITELPLVREWTDEGRTYKLRGYKDAETAEALKKPAPPIIDEDGIGAHDPFDPVELYGYQIGLHVNQRMRGLTTKYLVSMPTGWSPERRKSVLVAIRRGIFRSLPAGMLEYHELDKLIVADAGPSAICFVANAHRAFSALPKDGSITFGVFEAGASETGVVFGILREPSNEEKKEGFSLIIEHLDTQSIPWFGAERLLHRLAYRVYADHVSDMIALGVQFEKPPEEPVIPGAEPLLGSSPEARANTHLLKEAMRPLFEGDPTYRLPTAIKLGGSSGLTDVRVSLNRVALRQLVDAWFTAAVQEFSHHVQAALTRLARGSDPYEGLRVFLGGRVTMHPGLQDILTKSLPSNVRIHKFREPDRTNLSAATVKTATVLGALSLRLDKIGVTRRAEKRDAFRYRVGRARHGQLSDVLEPSVEYDAWREMGPCSKPQVDLLFMRADYDGEVAADDPRIMRVECDLGPDSVGRRVFLRAVGTHRIEVAAATPGEDPGPEDPRVAVELQTGMAFPV
;
A
#
# COMPACT_ATOMS: atom_id res chain seq x y z
N MET A 1 -18.35 -21.70 -67.43
CA MET A 1 -17.25 -20.76 -67.10
C MET A 1 -16.11 -21.56 -66.48
N GLY A 2 -14.91 -21.00 -66.39
CA GLY A 2 -13.66 -21.76 -66.29
C GLY A 2 -13.62 -22.83 -65.20
N LEU A 3 -13.13 -24.02 -65.56
CA LEU A 3 -12.48 -24.92 -64.61
C LEU A 3 -11.26 -24.18 -64.07
N TYR A 4 -11.22 -23.95 -62.76
CA TYR A 4 -10.07 -23.30 -62.12
C TYR A 4 -8.93 -24.31 -62.01
N GLU A 5 -7.81 -24.03 -62.69
CA GLU A 5 -6.56 -24.78 -62.50
C GLU A 5 -5.92 -24.44 -61.15
N LEU A 6 -5.27 -25.45 -60.57
CA LEU A 6 -4.61 -25.44 -59.27
C LEU A 6 -3.64 -24.27 -59.12
N THR A 7 -3.70 -23.56 -57.98
CA THR A 7 -2.68 -22.55 -57.61
C THR A 7 -2.14 -22.68 -56.18
N ILE A 8 -2.33 -23.84 -55.55
CA ILE A 8 -1.51 -24.26 -54.39
C ILE A 8 -0.41 -25.17 -54.92
N ASP A 9 0.85 -24.80 -54.66
CA ASP A 9 2.02 -25.59 -54.99
C ASP A 9 2.00 -26.92 -54.19
N PRO A 10 2.05 -28.10 -54.83
CA PRO A 10 2.08 -29.39 -54.14
C PRO A 10 3.17 -29.48 -53.05
N ASN A 11 4.32 -28.83 -53.26
CA ASN A 11 5.42 -28.80 -52.30
C ASN A 11 5.01 -28.12 -50.97
N LEU A 12 4.10 -27.13 -51.02
CA LEU A 12 3.60 -26.44 -49.81
C LEU A 12 2.60 -27.29 -49.01
N VAL A 13 1.99 -28.31 -49.64
CA VAL A 13 1.10 -29.27 -48.96
C VAL A 13 1.94 -30.37 -48.32
N GLU A 14 2.91 -30.93 -49.06
CA GLU A 14 3.87 -31.92 -48.55
C GLU A 14 4.68 -31.35 -47.37
N GLU A 15 5.13 -30.10 -47.46
CA GLU A 15 5.79 -29.38 -46.36
C GLU A 15 4.85 -29.14 -45.15
N ALA A 16 3.57 -28.84 -45.38
CA ALA A 16 2.60 -28.71 -44.29
C ALA A 16 2.34 -30.04 -43.58
N GLU A 17 2.37 -31.16 -44.32
CA GLU A 17 2.27 -32.51 -43.78
C GLU A 17 3.52 -32.88 -42.95
N GLU A 18 4.74 -32.59 -43.43
CA GLU A 18 5.98 -32.78 -42.65
C GLU A 18 5.96 -32.03 -41.30
N ILE A 19 5.46 -30.79 -41.28
CA ILE A 19 5.43 -29.91 -40.09
C ILE A 19 4.55 -30.47 -38.95
N THR A 20 3.58 -31.36 -39.24
CA THR A 20 2.61 -31.86 -38.24
C THR A 20 2.92 -33.23 -37.65
N SER A 21 4.11 -33.76 -37.94
CA SER A 21 4.61 -35.10 -37.58
C SER A 21 3.92 -36.26 -38.29
N VAL A 22 4.73 -37.08 -38.97
CA VAL A 22 4.31 -38.24 -39.79
C VAL A 22 3.43 -39.23 -39.00
N ASP A 23 3.73 -39.42 -37.71
CA ASP A 23 2.99 -40.30 -36.80
C ASP A 23 1.54 -39.85 -36.50
N ALA A 24 1.24 -38.57 -36.69
CA ALA A 24 -0.10 -38.00 -36.50
C ALA A 24 -0.96 -38.04 -37.77
N LEU A 25 -0.34 -38.23 -38.95
CA LEU A 25 -1.02 -38.34 -40.24
C LEU A 25 -1.44 -39.78 -40.55
N ALA A 26 -0.56 -40.76 -40.26
CA ALA A 26 -0.78 -42.19 -40.52
C ALA A 26 -1.96 -42.83 -39.76
N LYS A 27 -2.68 -42.07 -38.91
CA LYS A 27 -3.79 -42.53 -38.06
C LYS A 27 -5.10 -41.75 -38.28
N ARG A 28 -5.21 -40.95 -39.35
CA ARG A 28 -6.38 -40.11 -39.64
C ARG A 28 -7.34 -40.79 -40.60
N GLU A 29 -8.63 -40.82 -40.23
CA GLU A 29 -9.72 -41.38 -41.05
C GLU A 29 -10.48 -40.30 -41.87
N PHE A 30 -10.04 -39.04 -41.82
CA PHE A 30 -10.75 -37.88 -42.38
C PHE A 30 -9.82 -36.88 -43.10
N PRO A 31 -10.35 -36.02 -44.00
CA PRO A 31 -9.58 -35.00 -44.70
C PRO A 31 -8.83 -34.03 -43.78
N THR A 32 -7.61 -33.68 -44.16
CA THR A 32 -6.83 -32.59 -43.55
C THR A 32 -7.10 -31.28 -44.30
N LEU A 33 -7.38 -30.20 -43.57
CA LEU A 33 -7.50 -28.86 -44.14
C LEU A 33 -6.16 -28.12 -44.04
N VAL A 34 -5.58 -27.73 -45.19
CA VAL A 34 -4.41 -26.84 -45.25
C VAL A 34 -4.87 -25.48 -45.73
N VAL A 35 -4.53 -24.43 -44.97
CA VAL A 35 -4.84 -23.04 -45.34
C VAL A 35 -3.57 -22.21 -45.34
N ASN A 36 -3.32 -21.54 -46.46
CA ASN A 36 -2.24 -20.59 -46.65
C ASN A 36 -2.80 -19.19 -46.92
N TRP A 37 -2.18 -18.17 -46.32
CA TRP A 37 -2.46 -16.77 -46.64
C TRP A 37 -1.23 -15.88 -46.48
N GLU A 38 -1.20 -14.76 -47.20
CA GLU A 38 -0.21 -13.71 -47.00
C GLU A 38 -0.70 -12.70 -45.94
N SER A 39 0.21 -12.26 -45.08
CA SER A 39 -0.07 -11.33 -43.98
C SER A 39 1.10 -10.39 -43.75
N LYS A 40 0.85 -9.27 -43.06
CA LYS A 40 1.92 -8.44 -42.51
C LYS A 40 2.10 -8.70 -41.03
N ILE A 41 3.31 -9.07 -40.65
CA ILE A 41 3.73 -9.24 -39.25
C ILE A 41 4.90 -8.29 -39.01
N PHE A 42 4.73 -7.37 -38.05
CA PHE A 42 5.66 -6.26 -37.76
C PHE A 42 6.03 -5.41 -38.99
N GLY A 43 5.06 -5.15 -39.87
CA GLY A 43 5.22 -4.34 -41.08
C GLY A 43 5.95 -5.03 -42.24
N GLN A 44 6.39 -6.28 -42.06
CA GLN A 44 7.04 -7.10 -43.09
C GLN A 44 6.04 -8.13 -43.64
N ALA A 45 6.23 -8.61 -44.87
CA ALA A 45 5.35 -9.60 -45.50
C ALA A 45 5.72 -11.04 -45.07
N TRP A 46 4.71 -11.86 -44.81
CA TRP A 46 4.84 -13.26 -44.39
C TRP A 46 3.76 -14.13 -45.05
N SER A 47 4.16 -15.30 -45.54
CA SER A 47 3.26 -16.40 -45.89
C SER A 47 2.99 -17.22 -44.63
N SER A 48 1.73 -17.48 -44.31
CA SER A 48 1.34 -18.25 -43.13
C SER A 48 0.60 -19.50 -43.57
N THR A 49 1.03 -20.67 -43.10
CA THR A 49 0.38 -21.97 -43.37
C THR A 49 -0.09 -22.57 -42.06
N ILE A 50 -1.35 -23.01 -41.97
CA ILE A 50 -1.87 -23.80 -40.84
C ILE A 50 -2.53 -25.07 -41.36
N VAL A 51 -2.31 -26.17 -40.63
CA VAL A 51 -2.93 -27.48 -40.80
C VAL A 51 -3.98 -27.64 -39.69
N LEU A 52 -5.24 -27.83 -40.06
CA LEU A 52 -6.37 -27.70 -39.13
C LEU A 52 -7.28 -28.92 -39.05
N ASP A 53 -7.60 -29.25 -37.80
CA ASP A 53 -8.75 -30.07 -37.44
C ASP A 53 -9.95 -29.14 -37.12
N TYR A 54 -10.75 -28.86 -38.15
CA TYR A 54 -12.15 -28.38 -38.13
C TYR A 54 -12.52 -27.00 -37.54
N VAL A 55 -11.58 -26.20 -36.98
CA VAL A 55 -11.85 -24.80 -36.58
C VAL A 55 -10.71 -23.86 -36.98
N LEU A 56 -11.04 -22.78 -37.68
CA LEU A 56 -10.09 -21.81 -38.24
C LEU A 56 -10.27 -20.42 -37.59
N ALA A 57 -9.16 -19.83 -37.15
CA ALA A 57 -9.11 -18.47 -36.59
C ALA A 57 -8.39 -17.53 -37.57
N LEU A 58 -9.09 -16.51 -38.08
CA LEU A 58 -8.52 -15.50 -38.98
C LEU A 58 -7.80 -14.39 -38.19
N PRO A 59 -6.69 -13.84 -38.72
CA PRO A 59 -6.02 -12.69 -38.13
C PRO A 59 -6.89 -11.42 -38.23
N PRO A 60 -6.65 -10.41 -37.38
CA PRO A 60 -7.38 -9.14 -37.44
C PRO A 60 -7.06 -8.36 -38.72
N LEU A 61 -8.07 -7.64 -39.23
CA LEU A 61 -7.94 -6.74 -40.39
C LEU A 61 -7.09 -5.50 -40.05
N GLU A 62 -6.23 -5.08 -40.99
CA GLU A 62 -5.65 -3.73 -40.96
C GLU A 62 -6.77 -2.67 -41.16
N PRO A 63 -6.69 -1.46 -40.58
CA PRO A 63 -7.78 -0.47 -40.61
C PRO A 63 -8.26 -0.03 -42.00
N SER A 64 -7.45 -0.28 -43.04
CA SER A 64 -7.73 0.05 -44.44
C SER A 64 -8.24 -1.14 -45.27
N VAL A 65 -8.38 -2.33 -44.70
CA VAL A 65 -8.75 -3.57 -45.40
C VAL A 65 -10.10 -4.07 -44.89
N THR A 66 -11.05 -4.30 -45.80
CA THR A 66 -12.41 -4.78 -45.49
C THR A 66 -12.52 -6.31 -45.45
N PHE A 67 -11.61 -7.02 -46.12
CA PHE A 67 -11.70 -8.46 -46.32
C PHE A 67 -10.31 -9.12 -46.36
N ILE A 68 -10.15 -10.31 -45.76
CA ILE A 68 -8.96 -11.16 -45.94
C ILE A 68 -9.33 -12.26 -46.95
N PRO A 69 -8.74 -12.29 -48.16
CA PRO A 69 -8.99 -13.37 -49.10
C PRO A 69 -8.42 -14.68 -48.55
N VAL A 70 -9.23 -15.75 -48.54
CA VAL A 70 -8.85 -17.06 -48.01
C VAL A 70 -9.02 -18.12 -49.10
N ARG A 71 -7.99 -18.93 -49.33
CA ARG A 71 -8.10 -20.15 -50.15
C ARG A 71 -8.32 -21.33 -49.22
N VAL A 72 -9.40 -22.08 -49.45
CA VAL A 72 -9.79 -23.25 -48.67
C VAL A 72 -9.66 -24.49 -49.54
N GLY A 73 -8.68 -25.33 -49.26
CA GLY A 73 -8.45 -26.61 -49.94
C GLY A 73 -8.99 -27.80 -49.14
N ALA A 74 -9.68 -28.74 -49.80
CA ALA A 74 -10.14 -29.99 -49.19
C ALA A 74 -9.78 -31.21 -50.06
N PHE A 75 -9.16 -32.23 -49.45
CA PHE A 75 -8.94 -33.53 -50.09
C PHE A 75 -10.12 -34.46 -49.85
N VAL A 76 -10.85 -34.86 -50.90
CA VAL A 76 -12.08 -35.66 -50.73
C VAL A 76 -11.86 -37.18 -50.82
N GLY A 77 -10.62 -37.62 -50.97
CA GLY A 77 -10.26 -39.04 -50.98
C GLY A 77 -11.02 -39.85 -52.03
N GLY A 78 -11.36 -41.09 -51.72
CA GLY A 78 -12.01 -42.02 -52.65
C GLY A 78 -13.50 -41.79 -52.93
N ALA A 79 -14.12 -40.70 -52.44
CA ALA A 79 -15.57 -40.49 -52.53
C ALA A 79 -15.95 -39.25 -53.37
N PRO A 80 -16.94 -39.35 -54.29
CA PRO A 80 -17.43 -38.20 -55.02
C PRO A 80 -18.20 -37.27 -54.08
N THR A 81 -17.90 -35.98 -54.18
CA THR A 81 -18.57 -34.89 -53.47
C THR A 81 -19.21 -33.93 -54.47
N LYS A 82 -20.30 -33.27 -54.07
CA LYS A 82 -21.08 -32.43 -55.00
C LYS A 82 -21.26 -30.97 -54.57
N TYR A 83 -21.19 -30.66 -53.28
CA TYR A 83 -21.48 -29.31 -52.78
C TYR A 83 -20.61 -28.94 -51.59
N PHE A 84 -20.07 -27.72 -51.61
CA PHE A 84 -19.46 -27.01 -50.48
C PHE A 84 -20.37 -25.81 -50.18
N TYR A 85 -21.19 -25.92 -49.13
CA TYR A 85 -22.07 -24.82 -48.74
C TYR A 85 -21.29 -23.73 -48.00
N PHE A 86 -21.64 -22.47 -48.21
CA PHE A 86 -21.16 -21.34 -47.43
C PHE A 86 -22.38 -20.61 -46.87
N GLY A 87 -22.49 -20.50 -45.55
CA GLY A 87 -23.65 -19.86 -44.92
C GLY A 87 -23.41 -19.41 -43.49
N THR A 88 -24.22 -18.44 -43.06
CA THR A 88 -24.29 -17.95 -41.69
C THR A 88 -25.31 -18.78 -40.90
N GLU A 89 -24.80 -19.66 -40.04
CA GLU A 89 -25.55 -20.54 -39.11
C GLU A 89 -26.64 -21.45 -39.72
N MET A 90 -26.39 -22.76 -39.70
CA MET A 90 -27.42 -23.77 -39.95
C MET A 90 -28.38 -23.92 -38.76
N SER A 91 -29.29 -22.94 -38.61
CA SER A 91 -30.47 -23.02 -37.76
C SER A 91 -31.75 -23.07 -38.61
N ASN A 92 -32.68 -23.96 -38.26
CA ASN A 92 -33.95 -24.16 -38.97
C ASN A 92 -34.87 -22.91 -38.98
N THR A 93 -34.53 -21.88 -38.20
CA THR A 93 -35.32 -20.64 -38.03
C THR A 93 -34.69 -19.42 -38.71
N VAL A 94 -33.50 -19.53 -39.32
CA VAL A 94 -32.81 -18.41 -39.99
C VAL A 94 -33.02 -18.52 -41.51
N PRO A 95 -33.44 -17.44 -42.22
CA PRO A 95 -33.58 -17.48 -43.67
C PRO A 95 -32.23 -17.69 -44.35
N ARG A 96 -32.16 -18.61 -45.32
CA ARG A 96 -30.97 -18.78 -46.16
C ARG A 96 -30.79 -17.54 -47.04
N LEU A 97 -29.64 -16.88 -46.91
CA LEU A 97 -29.26 -15.76 -47.76
C LEU A 97 -28.45 -16.29 -48.96
N ALA A 98 -28.88 -15.94 -50.16
CA ALA A 98 -28.17 -16.22 -51.40
C ALA A 98 -26.87 -15.37 -51.50
N PRO A 99 -25.84 -15.82 -52.24
CA PRO A 99 -25.82 -16.97 -53.13
C PRO A 99 -25.46 -18.31 -52.45
N GLU A 100 -26.26 -19.35 -52.69
CA GLU A 100 -25.80 -20.74 -52.52
C GLU A 100 -24.88 -21.08 -53.72
N MET A 101 -23.63 -21.50 -53.48
CA MET A 101 -22.71 -21.90 -54.55
C MET A 101 -22.87 -23.39 -54.92
N GLU A 102 -23.54 -23.67 -56.03
CA GLU A 102 -23.67 -25.02 -56.60
C GLU A 102 -22.58 -25.33 -57.63
N ASN A 103 -21.89 -26.47 -57.47
CA ASN A 103 -20.88 -26.98 -58.41
C ASN A 103 -21.22 -28.41 -58.90
N LEU A 104 -20.50 -28.86 -59.93
CA LEU A 104 -20.64 -30.19 -60.52
C LEU A 104 -19.91 -31.27 -59.69
N VAL A 105 -20.37 -32.53 -59.79
CA VAL A 105 -19.72 -33.70 -59.16
C VAL A 105 -18.31 -33.88 -59.75
N THR A 106 -17.30 -33.99 -58.89
CA THR A 106 -15.89 -34.17 -59.28
C THR A 106 -15.43 -35.64 -59.21
N PRO A 107 -14.35 -36.01 -59.94
CA PRO A 107 -13.74 -37.33 -59.85
C PRO A 107 -13.17 -37.64 -58.44
N GLN A 108 -13.04 -38.93 -58.13
CA GLN A 108 -12.40 -39.40 -56.90
C GLN A 108 -10.90 -39.05 -56.87
N ALA A 109 -10.34 -38.93 -55.66
CA ALA A 109 -8.93 -38.71 -55.35
C ALA A 109 -8.32 -37.37 -55.81
N GLN A 110 -9.14 -36.32 -55.98
CA GLN A 110 -8.68 -34.96 -56.31
C GLN A 110 -8.95 -33.96 -55.17
N PHE A 111 -8.15 -32.90 -55.09
CA PHE A 111 -8.39 -31.76 -54.19
C PHE A 111 -9.41 -30.78 -54.80
N GLN A 112 -10.20 -30.14 -53.95
CA GLN A 112 -11.05 -28.99 -54.34
C GLN A 112 -10.58 -27.74 -53.61
N GLU A 113 -10.37 -26.66 -54.36
CA GLU A 113 -10.03 -25.33 -53.82
C GLU A 113 -11.22 -24.37 -53.98
N PHE A 114 -11.47 -23.57 -52.94
CA PHE A 114 -12.43 -22.49 -52.94
C PHE A 114 -11.73 -21.19 -52.53
N LEU A 115 -11.63 -20.23 -53.45
CA LEU A 115 -11.28 -18.86 -53.10
C LEU A 115 -12.51 -18.19 -52.49
N ILE A 116 -12.37 -17.72 -51.26
CA ILE A 116 -13.33 -16.83 -50.60
C ILE A 116 -12.73 -15.43 -50.67
N ASP A 117 -13.33 -14.56 -51.49
CA ASP A 117 -13.03 -13.13 -51.58
C ASP A 117 -14.31 -12.28 -51.47
N GLU A 118 -14.17 -10.95 -51.58
CA GLU A 118 -15.26 -9.97 -51.52
C GLU A 118 -16.28 -10.12 -52.68
N ARG A 119 -15.94 -10.84 -53.76
CA ARG A 119 -16.82 -11.12 -54.90
C ARG A 119 -17.62 -12.40 -54.71
N THR A 120 -17.03 -13.42 -54.08
CA THR A 120 -17.70 -14.71 -53.81
C THR A 120 -18.50 -14.71 -52.51
N SER A 121 -18.20 -13.79 -51.58
CA SER A 121 -18.89 -13.65 -50.28
C SER A 121 -19.27 -12.19 -50.01
N PRO A 122 -20.51 -11.75 -50.32
CA PRO A 122 -20.92 -10.35 -50.21
C PRO A 122 -21.20 -9.88 -48.77
N ILE A 123 -20.85 -10.68 -47.74
CA ILE A 123 -21.07 -10.34 -46.33
C ILE A 123 -19.78 -9.71 -45.76
N PRO A 124 -19.73 -8.40 -45.45
CA PRO A 124 -18.52 -7.71 -44.98
C PRO A 124 -18.12 -8.01 -43.52
N TYR A 125 -18.77 -8.98 -42.88
CA TYR A 125 -18.54 -9.39 -41.49
C TYR A 125 -18.41 -10.91 -41.38
N LEU A 126 -17.17 -11.40 -41.46
CA LEU A 126 -16.77 -12.79 -41.16
C LEU A 126 -16.91 -13.09 -39.66
N LYS A 127 -18.15 -13.14 -39.15
CA LYS A 127 -18.44 -13.59 -37.77
C LYS A 127 -18.67 -15.09 -37.65
N LEU A 128 -19.17 -15.74 -38.70
CA LEU A 128 -19.18 -17.20 -38.82
C LEU A 128 -19.39 -17.58 -40.29
N ILE A 129 -18.40 -18.22 -40.93
CA ILE A 129 -18.68 -19.07 -42.10
C ILE A 129 -18.75 -20.51 -41.59
N GLN A 130 -19.86 -21.19 -41.88
CA GLN A 130 -19.96 -22.64 -41.78
C GLN A 130 -19.81 -23.24 -43.17
N ALA A 131 -18.86 -24.16 -43.33
CA ALA A 131 -18.68 -24.94 -44.55
C ALA A 131 -18.89 -26.44 -44.29
N THR A 132 -19.76 -27.06 -45.07
CA THR A 132 -20.07 -28.50 -44.98
C THR A 132 -19.97 -29.14 -46.37
N PRO A 133 -18.95 -30.01 -46.62
CA PRO A 133 -18.96 -30.87 -47.79
C PRO A 133 -20.02 -31.98 -47.64
N ARG A 134 -20.71 -32.28 -48.74
CA ARG A 134 -21.69 -33.39 -48.83
C ARG A 134 -21.11 -34.53 -49.68
N ILE A 135 -20.95 -35.71 -49.07
CA ILE A 135 -20.29 -36.89 -49.64
C ILE A 135 -21.34 -37.90 -50.13
N TYR A 136 -21.17 -38.47 -51.33
CA TYR A 136 -22.10 -39.43 -51.91
C TYR A 136 -21.55 -40.87 -51.98
N GLY A 137 -22.38 -41.83 -51.55
CA GLY A 137 -22.10 -43.27 -51.51
C GLY A 137 -21.93 -43.76 -50.06
N ASN A 138 -22.62 -44.79 -49.57
CA ASN A 138 -23.33 -45.87 -50.26
C ASN A 138 -24.57 -46.30 -49.45
N GLY A 139 -25.75 -45.72 -49.72
CA GLY A 139 -27.00 -45.96 -48.98
C GLY A 139 -27.78 -44.69 -48.67
N ALA A 140 -28.97 -44.81 -48.06
CA ALA A 140 -29.93 -43.72 -47.84
C ALA A 140 -29.58 -42.73 -46.70
N GLN A 141 -28.28 -42.54 -46.41
CA GLN A 141 -27.78 -41.51 -45.49
C GLN A 141 -26.70 -40.71 -46.21
N ASP A 142 -27.08 -39.53 -46.71
CA ASP A 142 -26.12 -38.52 -47.13
C ASP A 142 -25.34 -38.07 -45.88
N TYR A 143 -24.04 -38.36 -45.81
CA TYR A 143 -23.21 -37.88 -44.71
C TYR A 143 -22.93 -36.38 -44.90
N TYR A 144 -23.45 -35.59 -43.97
CA TYR A 144 -22.97 -34.24 -43.72
C TYR A 144 -21.70 -34.33 -42.87
N ALA A 145 -20.58 -33.83 -43.36
CA ALA A 145 -19.42 -33.60 -42.49
C ALA A 145 -19.75 -32.53 -41.43
N PRO A 146 -19.11 -32.54 -40.25
CA PRO A 146 -19.26 -31.46 -39.27
C PRO A 146 -18.96 -30.10 -39.92
N PRO A 147 -19.74 -29.04 -39.64
CA PRO A 147 -19.52 -27.73 -40.22
C PRO A 147 -18.16 -27.17 -39.77
N ILE A 148 -17.27 -26.92 -40.73
CA ILE A 148 -16.01 -26.20 -40.51
C ILE A 148 -16.38 -24.77 -40.13
N LYS A 149 -15.97 -24.32 -38.93
CA LYS A 149 -16.18 -22.95 -38.48
C LYS A 149 -14.96 -22.09 -38.77
N VAL A 150 -15.18 -20.97 -39.46
CA VAL A 150 -14.22 -19.88 -39.59
C VAL A 150 -14.66 -18.72 -38.70
N GLU A 151 -13.85 -18.40 -37.70
CA GLU A 151 -14.05 -17.33 -36.72
C GLU A 151 -12.91 -16.29 -36.82
N ARG A 152 -13.17 -15.04 -36.42
CA ARG A 152 -12.17 -13.98 -36.34
C ARG A 152 -11.55 -13.95 -34.95
N TYR A 153 -10.21 -13.93 -34.84
CA TYR A 153 -9.53 -13.79 -33.56
C TYR A 153 -9.14 -12.33 -33.31
N ASP A 154 -9.87 -11.68 -32.39
CA ASP A 154 -9.63 -10.30 -31.95
C ASP A 154 -8.66 -10.19 -30.75
N GLY A 155 -7.98 -11.29 -30.38
CA GLY A 155 -6.99 -11.29 -29.30
C GLY A 155 -5.65 -10.70 -29.74
N THR A 156 -5.07 -9.82 -28.93
CA THR A 156 -3.69 -9.36 -29.09
C THR A 156 -2.71 -10.51 -28.79
N VAL A 157 -1.79 -10.79 -29.71
CA VAL A 157 -0.73 -11.80 -29.51
C VAL A 157 0.15 -11.39 -28.33
N SER A 158 0.08 -12.15 -27.22
CA SER A 158 0.92 -11.95 -26.04
C SER A 158 2.17 -12.84 -26.06
N PRO A 159 3.24 -12.51 -25.30
CA PRO A 159 4.52 -13.24 -25.33
C PRO A 159 4.40 -14.73 -25.01
N GLU A 160 3.43 -15.13 -24.19
CA GLU A 160 3.22 -16.53 -23.78
C GLU A 160 2.66 -17.45 -24.89
N HIS A 161 2.41 -16.92 -26.10
CA HIS A 161 2.15 -17.70 -27.30
C HIS A 161 3.41 -18.07 -28.09
N LEU A 162 4.59 -17.55 -27.70
CA LEU A 162 5.88 -17.91 -28.26
C LEU A 162 6.57 -18.87 -27.31
N ALA A 163 6.97 -20.05 -27.81
CA ALA A 163 7.71 -21.01 -27.01
C ALA A 163 9.12 -20.47 -26.69
N ASP A 164 9.33 -20.05 -25.44
CA ASP A 164 10.67 -19.74 -24.90
C ASP A 164 11.51 -21.02 -24.84
N LEU A 165 12.15 -21.33 -25.95
CA LEU A 165 13.25 -22.30 -26.05
C LEU A 165 14.44 -21.60 -26.69
N PHE A 166 15.41 -21.24 -25.85
CA PHE A 166 16.78 -20.98 -26.29
C PHE A 166 17.51 -22.34 -26.36
N PRO A 167 17.70 -22.97 -27.52
CA PRO A 167 18.83 -23.87 -27.71
C PRO A 167 20.14 -23.05 -27.73
N GLU A 168 21.24 -23.71 -27.41
CA GLU A 168 22.55 -23.09 -27.21
C GLU A 168 23.10 -22.33 -28.43
N GLN A 169 23.95 -21.34 -28.16
CA GLN A 169 24.77 -20.55 -29.09
C GLN A 169 24.07 -19.81 -30.24
N VAL A 170 24.02 -18.47 -30.14
CA VAL A 170 24.21 -17.64 -31.34
C VAL A 170 24.99 -16.36 -31.06
N ALA A 171 26.30 -16.41 -31.34
CA ALA A 171 26.99 -15.24 -31.89
C ALA A 171 26.55 -15.08 -33.36
N ASN A 172 26.38 -13.84 -33.84
CA ASN A 172 25.93 -13.47 -35.19
C ASN A 172 24.42 -13.71 -35.50
N LEU A 173 23.51 -12.95 -34.87
CA LEU A 173 22.15 -12.73 -35.41
C LEU A 173 21.72 -11.24 -35.42
N PRO A 174 20.97 -10.77 -36.45
CA PRO A 174 20.50 -9.39 -36.57
C PRO A 174 19.07 -9.15 -36.01
N THR A 175 18.47 -8.00 -36.35
CA THR A 175 17.52 -7.23 -35.51
C THR A 175 16.37 -6.49 -36.27
N ILE A 176 15.12 -6.40 -35.72
CA ILE A 176 13.97 -5.58 -36.27
C ILE A 176 13.55 -4.28 -35.52
N ALA A 177 13.53 -4.27 -34.18
CA ALA A 177 13.21 -3.16 -33.21
C ALA A 177 11.96 -3.31 -32.30
N GLY A 178 11.95 -2.51 -31.21
CA GLY A 178 10.79 -2.28 -30.33
C GLY A 178 10.56 -3.29 -29.19
N SER A 179 11.42 -4.29 -29.04
CA SER A 179 11.20 -5.41 -28.11
C SER A 179 12.14 -5.38 -26.91
N VAL A 180 11.58 -5.52 -25.71
CA VAL A 180 12.35 -5.82 -24.49
C VAL A 180 12.94 -7.23 -24.59
N LEU A 181 14.22 -7.35 -24.26
CA LEU A 181 14.96 -8.60 -24.15
C LEU A 181 15.42 -8.78 -22.70
N THR A 182 15.30 -10.00 -22.17
CA THR A 182 15.53 -10.29 -20.76
C THR A 182 16.54 -11.43 -20.62
N ASP A 183 17.71 -11.13 -20.09
CA ASP A 183 18.71 -12.13 -19.72
C ASP A 183 18.71 -12.29 -18.18
N PRO A 184 18.43 -13.49 -17.63
CA PRO A 184 18.45 -13.72 -16.19
C PRO A 184 19.76 -13.31 -15.52
N LEU A 185 20.90 -13.55 -16.19
CA LEU A 185 22.26 -13.30 -15.69
C LEU A 185 22.77 -11.90 -16.08
N LEU A 186 22.55 -11.47 -17.32
CA LEU A 186 23.17 -10.26 -17.88
C LEU A 186 22.28 -9.00 -17.84
N GLY A 187 20.97 -9.13 -17.57
CA GLY A 187 20.09 -7.99 -17.26
C GLY A 187 18.95 -7.73 -18.25
N PHE A 188 18.54 -6.46 -18.35
CA PHE A 188 17.49 -5.99 -19.25
C PHE A 188 18.12 -5.26 -20.43
N TRP A 189 17.67 -5.61 -21.64
CA TRP A 189 18.24 -5.15 -22.90
C TRP A 189 17.13 -4.60 -23.78
N GLU A 190 17.44 -3.51 -24.46
CA GLU A 190 16.56 -2.91 -25.46
C GLU A 190 17.12 -3.21 -26.83
N GLY A 191 16.22 -3.61 -27.72
CA GLY A 191 16.60 -4.00 -29.05
C GLY A 191 15.41 -4.57 -29.80
N GLN A 192 15.67 -5.68 -30.47
CA GLN A 192 15.18 -5.78 -31.82
C GLN A 192 14.88 -7.25 -32.21
N ARG A 193 13.87 -7.90 -31.63
CA ARG A 193 13.49 -9.31 -31.89
C ARG A 193 13.24 -9.58 -33.39
N TYR A 194 13.72 -10.74 -33.87
CA TYR A 194 13.37 -11.44 -35.13
C TYR A 194 14.05 -11.12 -36.48
N ALA A 195 15.21 -10.45 -36.61
CA ALA A 195 15.91 -10.54 -37.92
C ALA A 195 16.82 -11.77 -37.99
N GLY A 196 17.10 -12.23 -39.22
CA GLY A 196 17.59 -13.59 -39.47
C GLY A 196 16.52 -14.69 -39.31
N ILE A 197 15.44 -14.46 -38.53
CA ILE A 197 14.33 -15.42 -38.40
C ILE A 197 13.52 -15.46 -39.70
N ARG A 198 13.56 -16.61 -40.37
CA ARG A 198 12.82 -16.88 -41.62
C ARG A 198 11.49 -17.58 -41.41
N SER A 199 11.31 -18.22 -40.25
CA SER A 199 10.11 -18.99 -39.94
C SER A 199 9.80 -19.02 -38.44
N ILE A 200 8.51 -19.02 -38.10
CA ILE A 200 7.99 -19.06 -36.72
C ILE A 200 6.92 -20.15 -36.64
N ALA A 201 7.09 -21.13 -35.76
CA ALA A 201 6.11 -22.20 -35.56
C ALA A 201 4.86 -21.69 -34.83
N ILE A 202 3.70 -22.14 -35.27
CA ILE A 202 2.39 -21.85 -34.67
C ILE A 202 2.02 -23.05 -33.79
N VAL A 203 1.88 -22.83 -32.48
CA VAL A 203 1.65 -23.90 -31.50
C VAL A 203 0.25 -23.80 -30.89
N ARG A 204 -0.46 -24.93 -30.84
CA ARG A 204 -1.77 -25.07 -30.18
C ARG A 204 -1.76 -26.29 -29.27
N GLN A 205 -2.09 -26.09 -27.99
CA GLN A 205 -2.08 -27.17 -26.96
C GLN A 205 -0.75 -27.96 -26.92
N GLY A 206 0.39 -27.27 -27.09
CA GLY A 206 1.72 -27.88 -27.09
C GLY A 206 2.13 -28.62 -28.37
N LYS A 207 1.30 -28.62 -29.42
CA LYS A 207 1.63 -29.20 -30.74
C LYS A 207 1.81 -28.11 -31.80
N VAL A 208 2.77 -28.30 -32.70
CA VAL A 208 2.90 -27.45 -33.90
C VAL A 208 1.74 -27.75 -34.83
N VAL A 209 1.02 -26.70 -35.23
CA VAL A 209 -0.14 -26.75 -36.14
C VAL A 209 0.03 -25.85 -37.36
N GLY A 210 1.15 -25.15 -37.49
CA GLY A 210 1.42 -24.28 -38.62
C GLY A 210 2.75 -23.55 -38.54
N LEU A 211 3.00 -22.69 -39.52
CA LEU A 211 4.24 -21.95 -39.70
C LEU A 211 3.95 -20.58 -40.34
N HIS A 212 4.48 -19.50 -39.75
CA HIS A 212 4.70 -18.24 -40.48
C HIS A 212 6.07 -18.30 -41.14
N ARG A 213 6.18 -17.92 -42.41
CA ARG A 213 7.41 -17.83 -43.20
C ARG A 213 7.57 -16.43 -43.79
N LYS A 214 8.72 -15.80 -43.55
CA LYS A 214 9.02 -14.44 -44.00
C LYS A 214 9.18 -14.39 -45.52
N GLN A 215 8.55 -13.42 -46.17
CA GLN A 215 8.68 -13.18 -47.61
C GLN A 215 9.70 -12.07 -47.90
N GLY A 216 10.52 -12.24 -48.94
CA GLY A 216 11.48 -11.23 -49.41
C GLY A 216 12.87 -11.79 -49.72
N ARG A 217 13.76 -10.92 -50.20
CA ARG A 217 15.16 -11.24 -50.50
C ARG A 217 16.07 -10.86 -49.32
N PRO A 218 16.94 -11.75 -48.80
CA PRO A 218 17.76 -11.49 -47.61
C PRO A 218 18.74 -10.33 -47.76
N ASP A 219 19.24 -10.13 -48.97
CA ASP A 219 20.24 -9.13 -49.39
C ASP A 219 19.79 -7.66 -49.28
N LYS A 220 18.53 -7.40 -48.90
CA LYS A 220 17.98 -6.04 -48.70
C LYS A 220 17.71 -5.67 -47.23
N GLU A 221 18.13 -6.48 -46.27
CA GLU A 221 18.00 -6.13 -44.83
C GLU A 221 19.07 -5.10 -44.40
N VAL A 222 18.70 -3.81 -44.40
CA VAL A 222 19.61 -2.69 -44.03
C VAL A 222 19.27 -2.10 -42.65
N ALA A 223 19.66 -2.80 -41.58
CA ALA A 223 19.85 -2.23 -40.24
C ALA A 223 20.66 -3.20 -39.34
N PRO A 224 21.80 -2.79 -38.76
CA PRO A 224 22.59 -3.66 -37.87
C PRO A 224 22.06 -3.73 -36.42
N PRO A 225 22.44 -4.77 -35.66
CA PRO A 225 21.96 -5.05 -34.32
C PRO A 225 22.51 -4.16 -33.21
N VAL A 226 21.81 -3.06 -32.95
CA VAL A 226 21.95 -2.30 -31.70
C VAL A 226 21.13 -2.98 -30.60
N VAL A 227 21.70 -4.03 -29.99
CA VAL A 227 21.26 -4.52 -28.67
C VAL A 227 22.04 -3.75 -27.63
N VAL A 228 21.36 -2.84 -26.93
CA VAL A 228 21.95 -2.03 -25.85
C VAL A 228 21.32 -2.41 -24.53
N ARG A 229 22.05 -2.22 -23.44
CA ARG A 229 21.47 -2.32 -22.09
C ARG A 229 20.30 -1.34 -22.03
N ARG A 230 19.12 -1.82 -21.63
CA ARG A 230 17.94 -0.96 -21.54
C ARG A 230 18.22 0.13 -20.51
N ASP A 231 17.93 1.37 -20.87
CA ASP A 231 18.00 2.49 -19.96
C ASP A 231 16.93 2.32 -18.86
N PRO A 232 17.30 2.11 -17.59
CA PRO A 232 16.33 1.95 -16.50
C PRO A 232 15.46 3.20 -16.30
N LYS A 233 15.90 4.39 -16.77
CA LYS A 233 15.09 5.61 -16.72
C LYS A 233 13.80 5.47 -17.57
N LYS A 234 13.75 4.56 -18.55
CA LYS A 234 12.54 4.21 -19.33
C LYS A 234 11.54 3.32 -18.61
N ASP A 235 11.92 2.71 -17.48
CA ASP A 235 11.07 1.81 -16.69
C ASP A 235 10.48 2.49 -15.43
N ILE A 236 10.72 3.79 -15.25
CA ILE A 236 10.19 4.58 -14.14
C ILE A 236 8.67 4.76 -14.29
N ARG A 237 7.92 4.42 -13.24
CA ARG A 237 6.46 4.58 -13.13
C ARG A 237 6.08 5.84 -12.38
N GLY A 238 4.86 6.32 -12.66
CA GLY A 238 4.28 7.49 -11.99
C GLY A 238 3.83 7.25 -10.54
N ASP A 239 3.79 5.99 -10.11
CA ASP A 239 3.22 5.51 -8.84
C ASP A 239 3.79 6.16 -7.59
N TRP A 240 3.01 6.05 -6.51
CA TRP A 240 3.48 6.28 -5.15
C TRP A 240 3.49 4.97 -4.37
N VAL A 241 4.57 4.74 -3.63
CA VAL A 241 4.70 3.66 -2.65
C VAL A 241 4.57 4.27 -1.26
N ALA A 242 3.81 3.65 -0.38
CA ALA A 242 3.81 3.95 1.04
C ALA A 242 4.41 2.79 1.83
N ILE A 243 5.12 3.14 2.90
CA ILE A 243 5.74 2.24 3.87
C ILE A 243 5.26 2.70 5.24
N ASP A 244 4.65 1.82 6.03
CA ASP A 244 4.31 2.11 7.41
C ASP A 244 5.20 1.28 8.35
N VAL A 245 6.05 1.98 9.09
CA VAL A 245 7.13 1.41 9.90
C VAL A 245 6.62 1.14 11.32
N GLY A 246 6.01 -0.02 11.54
CA GLY A 246 5.65 -0.50 12.87
C GLY A 246 6.77 -1.33 13.51
N ALA A 247 6.92 -1.23 14.84
CA ALA A 247 7.97 -1.97 15.54
C ALA A 247 7.88 -3.50 15.36
N ARG A 248 6.68 -4.11 15.38
CA ARG A 248 6.52 -5.57 15.14
C ARG A 248 6.44 -5.95 13.65
N SER A 249 5.85 -5.08 12.83
CA SER A 249 5.60 -5.34 11.40
C SER A 249 5.64 -4.06 10.56
N ILE A 250 6.15 -4.19 9.33
CA ILE A 250 6.21 -3.13 8.32
C ILE A 250 5.22 -3.48 7.21
N THR A 251 4.30 -2.57 6.90
CA THR A 251 3.39 -2.74 5.76
C THR A 251 3.82 -1.86 4.60
N VAL A 252 3.70 -2.37 3.37
CA VAL A 252 4.12 -1.67 2.15
C VAL A 252 2.99 -1.78 1.12
N ALA A 253 2.64 -0.65 0.51
CA ALA A 253 1.61 -0.57 -0.52
C ALA A 253 2.08 0.32 -1.69
N CYS A 254 1.67 0.01 -2.91
CA CYS A 254 1.88 0.86 -4.09
C CYS A 254 0.53 1.21 -4.73
N ARG A 255 0.38 2.44 -5.25
CA ARG A 255 -0.81 2.84 -6.01
C ARG A 255 -0.44 3.85 -7.11
N HIS A 256 -0.92 3.57 -8.32
CA HIS A 256 -0.99 4.54 -9.40
C HIS A 256 -2.19 5.50 -9.18
N GLU A 257 -2.13 6.74 -9.67
CA GLU A 257 -3.12 7.80 -9.35
C GLU A 257 -4.61 7.41 -9.54
N ARG A 258 -4.91 6.52 -10.48
CA ARG A 258 -6.27 6.03 -10.78
C ARG A 258 -6.45 4.53 -10.56
N GLY A 259 -5.48 3.87 -9.92
CA GLY A 259 -5.48 2.42 -9.67
C GLY A 259 -6.00 2.05 -8.27
N GLN A 260 -6.23 0.75 -8.07
CA GLN A 260 -6.33 0.19 -6.73
C GLN A 260 -4.94 0.17 -6.07
N ALA A 261 -4.91 0.14 -4.73
CA ALA A 261 -3.68 -0.08 -4.00
C ALA A 261 -3.31 -1.57 -4.02
N GLU A 262 -2.04 -1.86 -4.26
CA GLU A 262 -1.47 -3.20 -4.17
C GLU A 262 -0.58 -3.30 -2.93
N LEU A 263 -0.77 -4.33 -2.11
CA LEU A 263 0.03 -4.58 -0.91
C LEU A 263 1.18 -5.55 -1.22
N PHE A 264 2.32 -5.37 -0.55
CA PHE A 264 3.53 -6.16 -0.78
C PHE A 264 3.86 -7.07 0.38
N ARG A 265 4.14 -8.33 0.05
CA ARG A 265 4.72 -9.34 0.94
C ARG A 265 6.22 -9.46 0.65
N LEU A 266 7.03 -9.48 1.71
CA LEU A 266 8.49 -9.37 1.65
C LEU A 266 9.17 -10.64 2.18
N GLY A 267 10.21 -11.08 1.48
CA GLY A 267 11.12 -12.13 1.92
C GLY A 267 10.65 -13.57 1.69
N THR A 268 9.56 -13.80 0.96
CA THR A 268 9.07 -15.15 0.64
C THR A 268 8.44 -15.21 -0.76
N GLN A 269 8.47 -16.40 -1.37
CA GLN A 269 7.78 -16.69 -2.63
C GLN A 269 6.42 -17.37 -2.41
N GLU A 270 6.07 -17.71 -1.16
CA GLU A 270 4.78 -18.30 -0.82
C GLU A 270 3.62 -17.34 -1.16
N PRO A 271 2.54 -17.82 -1.81
CA PRO A 271 1.38 -16.99 -2.10
C PRO A 271 0.73 -16.47 -0.81
N VAL A 272 0.08 -15.31 -0.92
CA VAL A 272 -0.72 -14.70 0.16
C VAL A 272 -1.94 -15.59 0.45
N LYS A 273 -2.15 -15.95 1.72
CA LYS A 273 -3.23 -16.87 2.15
C LYS A 273 -4.29 -16.18 3.03
N ARG A 274 -3.99 -14.97 3.50
CA ARG A 274 -4.88 -14.07 4.26
C ARG A 274 -4.36 -12.63 4.20
N PRO A 275 -5.22 -11.61 4.39
CA PRO A 275 -4.81 -10.19 4.42
C PRO A 275 -3.67 -9.87 5.40
N ALA A 276 -3.63 -10.53 6.56
CA ALA A 276 -2.55 -10.37 7.54
C ALA A 276 -1.15 -10.83 7.05
N ASP A 277 -1.05 -11.54 5.92
CA ASP A 277 0.24 -11.91 5.33
C ASP A 277 0.91 -10.72 4.60
N TYR A 278 0.28 -9.54 4.54
CA TYR A 278 0.89 -8.27 4.12
C TYR A 278 1.56 -7.50 5.27
N GLU A 279 1.44 -7.97 6.50
CA GLU A 279 2.08 -7.39 7.68
C GLU A 279 3.46 -8.02 7.89
N ASN A 280 4.42 -7.59 7.06
CA ASN A 280 5.75 -8.17 7.01
C ASN A 280 6.46 -8.06 8.37
N PRO A 281 6.99 -9.16 8.93
CA PRO A 281 7.78 -9.10 10.16
C PRO A 281 8.88 -8.04 10.08
N ALA A 282 8.95 -7.17 11.08
CA ALA A 282 10.00 -6.15 11.19
C ALA A 282 11.28 -6.79 11.78
N GLU A 283 11.81 -7.77 11.06
CA GLU A 283 12.86 -8.67 11.52
C GLU A 283 13.96 -8.81 10.46
N VAL A 284 15.20 -8.98 10.93
CA VAL A 284 16.39 -9.28 10.10
C VAL A 284 17.15 -10.42 10.75
N SER A 285 17.39 -11.53 10.04
CA SER A 285 18.13 -12.69 10.55
C SER A 285 19.41 -12.91 9.74
N PHE A 286 20.54 -12.90 10.43
CA PHE A 286 21.86 -13.10 9.83
C PHE A 286 22.23 -14.59 9.88
N ILE A 287 22.17 -15.26 8.75
CA ILE A 287 22.58 -16.65 8.61
C ILE A 287 24.11 -16.75 8.55
N SER A 288 24.77 -15.85 7.81
CA SER A 288 26.18 -15.51 7.96
C SER A 288 26.34 -14.01 8.04
N LEU A 289 26.75 -13.52 9.20
CA LEU A 289 27.02 -12.09 9.40
C LEU A 289 28.24 -11.65 8.57
N ARG A 290 29.29 -12.49 8.51
CA ARG A 290 30.52 -12.20 7.77
C ARG A 290 30.27 -12.02 6.27
N ASN A 291 29.53 -12.94 5.64
CA ASN A 291 29.21 -12.83 4.21
C ASN A 291 28.28 -11.64 3.94
N THR A 292 27.28 -11.42 4.79
CA THR A 292 26.35 -10.28 4.67
C THR A 292 27.12 -8.95 4.66
N LEU A 293 28.00 -8.75 5.65
CA LEU A 293 28.79 -7.53 5.77
C LEU A 293 29.80 -7.38 4.62
N ARG A 294 30.41 -8.47 4.14
CA ARG A 294 31.28 -8.44 2.95
C ARG A 294 30.50 -7.94 1.73
N SER A 295 29.41 -8.61 1.37
CA SER A 295 28.61 -8.28 0.19
C SER A 295 27.98 -6.88 0.26
N TRP A 296 27.65 -6.40 1.47
CA TRP A 296 27.10 -5.05 1.70
C TRP A 296 28.15 -3.92 1.52
N ARG A 297 29.40 -4.19 1.88
CA ARG A 297 30.52 -3.23 1.80
C ARG A 297 31.22 -3.26 0.44
N GLU A 298 31.28 -4.43 -0.20
CA GLU A 298 31.94 -4.63 -1.50
C GLU A 298 31.30 -3.81 -2.62
N ARG A 299 29.97 -3.62 -2.58
CA ARG A 299 29.25 -2.88 -3.62
C ARG A 299 28.17 -1.98 -3.03
N VAL A 300 28.26 -0.68 -3.29
CA VAL A 300 27.32 0.32 -2.76
C VAL A 300 25.92 0.13 -3.33
N ILE A 301 25.79 0.19 -4.66
CA ILE A 301 24.54 0.01 -5.40
C ILE A 301 24.35 -1.46 -5.75
N GLN A 302 23.20 -2.02 -5.38
CA GLN A 302 22.83 -3.43 -5.55
C GLN A 302 23.88 -4.39 -4.95
N PRO A 303 24.16 -4.31 -3.63
CA PRO A 303 25.00 -5.28 -2.94
C PRO A 303 24.47 -6.70 -3.15
N HIS A 304 25.36 -7.64 -3.47
CA HIS A 304 25.01 -9.03 -3.77
C HIS A 304 24.75 -9.84 -2.48
N THR A 305 23.80 -9.39 -1.66
CA THR A 305 23.35 -10.09 -0.45
C THR A 305 22.59 -11.36 -0.84
N SER A 306 23.03 -12.53 -0.37
CA SER A 306 22.33 -13.80 -0.60
C SER A 306 21.23 -14.03 0.44
N PHE A 307 20.13 -14.66 0.01
CA PHE A 307 19.06 -15.15 0.89
C PHE A 307 19.52 -16.29 1.83
N ASP A 308 20.69 -16.89 1.55
CA ASP A 308 21.35 -17.88 2.42
C ASP A 308 22.35 -17.28 3.42
N ASP A 309 22.61 -15.98 3.31
CA ASP A 309 23.45 -15.20 4.23
C ASP A 309 22.60 -14.28 5.13
N VAL A 310 21.53 -13.66 4.62
CA VAL A 310 20.62 -12.81 5.39
C VAL A 310 19.18 -12.91 4.89
N ARG A 311 18.22 -12.83 5.82
CA ARG A 311 16.77 -12.82 5.51
C ARG A 311 16.05 -11.71 6.25
N VAL A 312 14.95 -11.25 5.65
CA VAL A 312 14.05 -10.23 6.22
C VAL A 312 12.59 -10.66 6.07
N GLY A 313 11.69 -10.06 6.85
CA GLY A 313 10.25 -10.28 6.69
C GLY A 313 9.86 -11.74 6.85
N PHE A 314 9.02 -12.25 5.95
CA PHE A 314 8.59 -13.65 6.00
C PHE A 314 9.72 -14.65 5.75
N GLY A 315 10.84 -14.23 5.15
CA GLY A 315 12.02 -15.10 4.99
C GLY A 315 12.65 -15.50 6.32
N VAL A 316 12.47 -14.69 7.37
CA VAL A 316 12.82 -15.06 8.75
C VAL A 316 11.82 -16.08 9.30
N ALA A 317 10.51 -15.81 9.18
CA ALA A 317 9.47 -16.73 9.64
C ALA A 317 9.54 -18.12 8.97
N ASP A 318 9.94 -18.18 7.70
CA ASP A 318 10.09 -19.43 6.95
C ASP A 318 11.33 -20.24 7.41
N LEU A 319 12.34 -19.62 8.05
CA LEU A 319 13.39 -20.37 8.76
C LEU A 319 12.84 -21.11 9.99
N GLU A 320 11.77 -20.59 10.61
CA GLU A 320 11.36 -21.04 11.93
C GLU A 320 10.69 -22.41 11.94
N GLY A 321 10.10 -22.83 10.82
CA GLY A 321 9.42 -24.11 10.71
C GLY A 321 8.13 -24.15 11.54
N ALA A 322 7.18 -23.27 11.19
CA ALA A 322 5.81 -23.27 11.70
C ALA A 322 5.67 -23.23 13.25
N ARG A 323 6.10 -22.14 13.89
CA ARG A 323 5.74 -21.74 15.27
C ARG A 323 6.04 -22.77 16.38
N GLY A 324 6.89 -23.77 16.10
CA GLY A 324 7.30 -24.77 17.07
C GLY A 324 8.61 -24.41 17.77
N ALA A 325 8.71 -24.68 19.07
CA ALA A 325 9.95 -24.55 19.83
C ALA A 325 10.98 -25.63 19.42
N SER A 326 11.60 -25.46 18.25
CA SER A 326 12.69 -26.32 17.79
C SER A 326 13.96 -26.07 18.62
N PRO A 327 14.88 -27.06 18.74
CA PRO A 327 16.18 -26.85 19.40
C PRO A 327 17.04 -25.75 18.76
N LYS A 328 16.79 -25.39 17.49
CA LYS A 328 17.50 -24.31 16.78
C LYS A 328 16.96 -22.91 17.06
N SER A 329 15.83 -22.78 17.76
CA SER A 329 15.11 -21.50 17.91
C SER A 329 15.90 -20.48 18.73
N PHE A 330 16.53 -20.90 19.84
CA PHE A 330 17.40 -20.02 20.64
C PHE A 330 18.58 -19.49 19.81
N GLN A 331 19.32 -20.38 19.13
CA GLN A 331 20.45 -20.00 18.29
C GLN A 331 20.04 -19.00 17.20
N ARG A 332 18.92 -19.26 16.49
CA ARG A 332 18.37 -18.32 15.50
C ARG A 332 18.00 -16.97 16.11
N ALA A 333 17.36 -16.95 17.27
CA ALA A 333 17.04 -15.71 17.99
C ALA A 333 18.30 -14.91 18.40
N THR A 334 19.44 -15.57 18.72
CA THR A 334 20.70 -14.83 18.98
C THR A 334 21.26 -14.12 17.74
N SER A 335 20.89 -14.57 16.54
CA SER A 335 21.29 -14.01 15.24
C SER A 335 20.20 -13.17 14.55
N THR A 336 19.08 -12.91 15.23
CA THR A 336 17.96 -12.14 14.66
C THR A 336 17.76 -10.84 15.42
N ILE A 337 17.65 -9.74 14.67
CA ILE A 337 17.09 -8.49 15.19
C ILE A 337 15.58 -8.63 15.15
N THR A 338 14.97 -8.80 16.32
CA THR A 338 13.53 -8.63 16.50
C THR A 338 13.22 -7.16 16.74
N GLU A 339 12.04 -6.73 16.30
CA GLU A 339 11.56 -5.34 16.44
C GLU A 339 12.48 -4.28 15.83
N LEU A 340 12.93 -4.52 14.59
CA LEU A 340 13.96 -3.74 13.88
C LEU A 340 13.88 -2.20 14.06
N PRO A 341 12.72 -1.51 13.99
CA PRO A 341 12.68 -0.05 14.16
C PRO A 341 13.09 0.42 15.56
N LEU A 342 12.91 -0.41 16.60
CA LEU A 342 13.35 -0.11 17.98
C LEU A 342 14.88 -0.14 18.12
N VAL A 343 15.61 -0.60 17.10
CA VAL A 343 17.07 -0.45 17.04
C VAL A 343 17.53 0.99 17.22
N ARG A 344 16.69 1.96 16.84
CA ARG A 344 16.98 3.37 17.10
C ARG A 344 17.00 3.73 18.58
N GLU A 345 16.15 3.13 19.41
CA GLU A 345 16.15 3.41 20.86
C GLU A 345 17.49 3.02 21.48
N TRP A 346 18.04 1.84 21.17
CA TRP A 346 19.38 1.45 21.63
C TRP A 346 20.48 2.39 21.13
N THR A 347 20.43 2.88 19.88
CA THR A 347 21.44 3.83 19.37
C THR A 347 21.29 5.25 19.94
N ASP A 348 20.06 5.68 20.23
CA ASP A 348 19.75 6.97 20.86
C ASP A 348 20.23 6.97 22.34
N GLU A 349 20.03 5.86 23.05
CA GLU A 349 20.48 5.61 24.42
C GLU A 349 21.99 5.32 24.55
N GLY A 350 22.73 5.26 23.43
CA GLY A 350 24.17 4.91 23.42
C GLY A 350 24.48 3.46 23.85
N ARG A 351 23.49 2.57 23.82
CA ARG A 351 23.63 1.17 24.26
C ARG A 351 24.30 0.33 23.19
N THR A 352 25.17 -0.58 23.62
CA THR A 352 25.92 -1.46 22.69
C THR A 352 25.03 -2.62 22.24
N TYR A 353 24.56 -2.58 20.98
CA TYR A 353 23.89 -3.71 20.34
C TYR A 353 24.89 -4.55 19.53
N LYS A 354 25.19 -5.76 19.98
CA LYS A 354 26.09 -6.69 19.25
C LYS A 354 25.29 -7.58 18.31
N LEU A 355 25.53 -7.44 17.00
CA LEU A 355 25.10 -8.38 15.97
C LEU A 355 25.90 -9.68 16.06
N ARG A 356 25.30 -10.81 15.65
CA ARG A 356 25.92 -12.13 15.51
C ARG A 356 25.26 -12.85 14.34
N GLY A 357 25.98 -13.75 13.64
CA GLY A 357 25.38 -14.63 12.65
C GLY A 357 25.18 -16.08 13.13
N TYR A 358 24.27 -16.81 12.49
CA TYR A 358 23.85 -18.15 12.91
C TYR A 358 24.91 -19.23 12.65
N LYS A 359 25.56 -19.19 11.47
CA LYS A 359 26.60 -20.14 11.07
C LYS A 359 28.02 -19.71 11.49
N ASP A 360 28.20 -18.43 11.81
CA ASP A 360 29.45 -17.76 12.17
C ASP A 360 29.28 -17.01 13.50
N ALA A 361 28.93 -17.74 14.56
CA ALA A 361 28.57 -17.20 15.88
C ALA A 361 29.73 -16.47 16.60
N GLU A 362 30.96 -16.76 16.21
CA GLU A 362 32.19 -16.04 16.61
C GLU A 362 32.33 -14.68 15.93
N THR A 363 31.68 -14.48 14.78
CA THR A 363 31.62 -13.19 14.10
C THR A 363 30.58 -12.30 14.80
N ALA A 364 31.03 -11.18 15.36
CA ALA A 364 30.17 -10.18 15.96
C ALA A 364 30.53 -8.77 15.47
N GLU A 365 29.52 -7.95 15.18
CA GLU A 365 29.70 -6.52 14.88
C GLU A 365 28.87 -5.68 15.87
N ALA A 366 29.51 -4.70 16.50
CA ALA A 366 28.77 -3.72 17.30
C ALA A 366 28.08 -2.73 16.36
N LEU A 367 26.75 -2.65 16.46
CA LEU A 367 25.99 -1.61 15.79
C LEU A 367 26.46 -0.24 16.28
N LYS A 368 26.66 0.67 15.34
CA LYS A 368 27.05 2.07 15.61
C LYS A 368 25.88 3.00 15.28
N LYS A 369 26.01 4.27 15.64
CA LYS A 369 25.09 5.31 15.17
C LYS A 369 25.07 5.29 13.63
N PRO A 370 23.90 5.40 12.97
CA PRO A 370 23.80 5.43 11.51
C PRO A 370 24.65 6.56 10.89
N ALA A 371 24.95 6.41 9.60
CA ALA A 371 25.60 7.45 8.82
C ALA A 371 24.80 8.78 8.85
N PRO A 372 25.45 9.94 8.63
CA PRO A 372 24.78 11.24 8.55
C PRO A 372 23.61 11.25 7.56
N PRO A 373 22.65 12.19 7.71
CA PRO A 373 21.40 12.21 6.95
C PRO A 373 21.53 12.63 5.48
N ILE A 374 22.74 12.65 4.94
CA ILE A 374 23.09 13.21 3.64
C ILE A 374 23.61 12.07 2.75
N ILE A 375 23.19 12.10 1.48
CA ILE A 375 23.87 11.43 0.39
C ILE A 375 24.49 12.59 -0.38
N ASP A 376 25.81 12.76 -0.27
CA ASP A 376 26.60 13.89 -0.81
C ASP A 376 27.51 13.41 -1.96
N GLU A 377 28.47 14.23 -2.38
CA GLU A 377 29.39 13.96 -3.51
C GLU A 377 30.24 12.69 -3.26
N ASP A 378 30.60 12.42 -2.01
CA ASP A 378 31.28 11.20 -1.57
C ASP A 378 30.31 10.00 -1.47
N GLY A 379 29.01 10.28 -1.40
CA GLY A 379 27.92 9.34 -1.63
C GLY A 379 27.58 8.46 -0.43
N ILE A 380 27.32 7.18 -0.71
CA ILE A 380 27.17 6.16 0.33
C ILE A 380 28.46 5.35 0.36
N GLY A 381 29.22 5.45 1.44
CA GLY A 381 30.54 4.83 1.54
C GLY A 381 30.50 3.32 1.81
N ALA A 382 31.51 2.59 1.32
CA ALA A 382 31.78 1.21 1.73
C ALA A 382 32.20 1.10 3.21
N HIS A 383 32.62 2.21 3.81
CA HIS A 383 33.03 2.33 5.21
C HIS A 383 31.95 2.89 6.14
N ASP A 384 30.77 3.22 5.60
CA ASP A 384 29.64 3.67 6.41
C ASP A 384 29.27 2.62 7.46
N PRO A 385 28.81 3.04 8.66
CA PRO A 385 28.21 2.13 9.64
C PRO A 385 27.15 1.23 9.01
N PHE A 386 27.24 -0.08 9.25
CA PHE A 386 26.19 -1.00 8.82
C PHE A 386 24.89 -0.70 9.59
N ASP A 387 23.80 -0.50 8.85
CA ASP A 387 22.49 -0.18 9.41
C ASP A 387 21.45 -1.22 8.93
N PRO A 388 20.86 -2.02 9.82
CA PRO A 388 19.89 -3.03 9.44
C PRO A 388 18.56 -2.42 8.96
N VAL A 389 18.26 -1.15 9.29
CA VAL A 389 17.10 -0.42 8.74
C VAL A 389 17.35 -0.06 7.27
N GLU A 390 18.61 0.29 6.92
CA GLU A 390 19.04 0.52 5.53
C GLU A 390 18.98 -0.78 4.71
N LEU A 391 19.39 -1.91 5.29
CA LEU A 391 19.24 -3.23 4.68
C LEU A 391 17.77 -3.62 4.43
N TYR A 392 16.87 -3.34 5.38
CA TYR A 392 15.43 -3.62 5.18
C TYR A 392 14.82 -2.69 4.11
N GLY A 393 15.20 -1.41 4.08
CA GLY A 393 14.83 -0.47 3.02
C GLY A 393 15.31 -0.92 1.63
N TYR A 394 16.52 -1.49 1.55
CA TYR A 394 17.05 -2.12 0.33
C TYR A 394 16.19 -3.30 -0.11
N GLN A 395 15.80 -4.18 0.81
CA GLN A 395 14.93 -5.32 0.50
C GLN A 395 13.52 -4.88 0.07
N ILE A 396 12.92 -3.86 0.69
CA ILE A 396 11.67 -3.25 0.20
C ILE A 396 11.85 -2.78 -1.25
N GLY A 397 12.93 -2.05 -1.51
CA GLY A 397 13.28 -1.57 -2.84
C GLY A 397 13.37 -2.70 -3.88
N LEU A 398 14.05 -3.80 -3.59
CA LEU A 398 14.15 -4.97 -4.48
C LEU A 398 12.80 -5.65 -4.75
N HIS A 399 11.89 -5.69 -3.77
CA HIS A 399 10.58 -6.33 -3.94
C HIS A 399 9.59 -5.44 -4.71
N VAL A 400 9.67 -4.11 -4.52
CA VAL A 400 8.82 -3.13 -5.21
C VAL A 400 9.31 -2.90 -6.65
N ASN A 401 10.61 -2.71 -6.83
CA ASN A 401 11.25 -2.38 -8.11
C ASN A 401 11.70 -3.67 -8.82
N GLN A 402 10.83 -4.22 -9.66
CA GLN A 402 11.13 -5.45 -10.40
C GLN A 402 11.07 -5.26 -11.91
N ARG A 403 11.89 -6.03 -12.62
CA ARG A 403 11.99 -6.09 -14.09
C ARG A 403 10.64 -6.08 -14.83
N MET A 404 9.66 -6.89 -14.39
CA MET A 404 8.32 -6.97 -15.01
C MET A 404 7.33 -5.91 -14.51
N ARG A 405 7.68 -5.20 -13.43
CA ARG A 405 6.80 -4.24 -12.75
C ARG A 405 7.17 -2.79 -13.05
N GLY A 406 8.42 -2.50 -13.40
CA GLY A 406 8.99 -1.16 -13.48
C GLY A 406 9.66 -0.70 -12.19
N LEU A 407 10.09 0.56 -12.15
CA LEU A 407 10.79 1.20 -11.04
C LEU A 407 9.93 2.34 -10.46
N THR A 408 9.92 2.51 -9.14
CA THR A 408 9.29 3.64 -8.46
C THR A 408 10.34 4.51 -7.78
N THR A 409 10.18 5.84 -7.86
CA THR A 409 11.08 6.82 -7.24
C THR A 409 10.39 7.72 -6.19
N LYS A 410 9.12 7.44 -5.87
CA LYS A 410 8.29 8.23 -4.96
C LYS A 410 7.75 7.38 -3.81
N TYR A 411 8.22 7.68 -2.61
CA TYR A 411 7.93 6.93 -1.39
C TYR A 411 7.43 7.85 -0.27
N LEU A 412 6.46 7.36 0.49
CA LEU A 412 5.89 7.98 1.69
C LEU A 412 6.14 7.05 2.87
N VAL A 413 6.69 7.56 3.97
CA VAL A 413 7.03 6.76 5.14
C VAL A 413 6.22 7.22 6.35
N SER A 414 5.26 6.41 6.78
CA SER A 414 4.56 6.53 8.06
C SER A 414 5.41 5.90 9.17
N MET A 415 5.43 6.53 10.34
CA MET A 415 6.19 6.12 11.53
C MET A 415 5.36 6.43 12.78
N PRO A 416 5.64 5.80 13.94
CA PRO A 416 4.85 5.96 15.16
C PRO A 416 4.66 7.42 15.58
N THR A 417 3.55 7.67 16.27
CA THR A 417 3.00 9.01 16.49
C THR A 417 3.79 9.81 17.52
N GLY A 418 4.31 9.16 18.57
CA GLY A 418 5.12 9.78 19.63
C GLY A 418 6.62 9.89 19.32
N TRP A 419 7.09 9.41 18.17
CA TRP A 419 8.50 9.44 17.82
C TRP A 419 9.01 10.86 17.51
N SER A 420 10.16 11.23 18.08
CA SER A 420 10.75 12.54 17.90
C SER A 420 11.14 12.81 16.43
N PRO A 421 11.19 14.08 15.99
CA PRO A 421 11.61 14.44 14.63
C PRO A 421 12.98 13.88 14.24
N GLU A 422 13.93 13.79 15.17
CA GLU A 422 15.28 13.27 14.97
C GLU A 422 15.25 11.77 14.69
N ARG A 423 14.46 11.01 15.46
CA ARG A 423 14.28 9.57 15.27
C ARG A 423 13.58 9.26 13.95
N ARG A 424 12.52 10.02 13.62
CA ARG A 424 11.82 9.92 12.33
C ARG A 424 12.76 10.20 11.16
N LYS A 425 13.54 11.28 11.23
CA LYS A 425 14.57 11.61 10.23
C LYS A 425 15.63 10.52 10.09
N SER A 426 16.10 9.93 11.20
CA SER A 426 17.07 8.84 11.23
C SER A 426 16.57 7.55 10.54
N VAL A 427 15.29 7.22 10.66
CA VAL A 427 14.68 6.08 9.95
C VAL A 427 14.39 6.41 8.50
N LEU A 428 13.87 7.61 8.20
CA LEU A 428 13.61 8.08 6.84
C LEU A 428 14.88 8.05 5.97
N VAL A 429 16.01 8.51 6.53
CA VAL A 429 17.33 8.47 5.90
C VAL A 429 17.77 7.05 5.57
N ALA A 430 17.67 6.13 6.51
CA ALA A 430 18.08 4.74 6.31
C ALA A 430 17.21 4.06 5.24
N ILE A 431 15.89 4.28 5.28
CA ILE A 431 14.98 3.79 4.24
C ILE A 431 15.33 4.41 2.88
N ARG A 432 15.61 5.72 2.79
CA ARG A 432 16.03 6.39 1.55
C ARG A 432 17.34 5.83 1.00
N ARG A 433 18.35 5.63 1.84
CA ARG A 433 19.64 5.03 1.49
C ARG A 433 19.46 3.58 1.02
N GLY A 434 18.64 2.79 1.72
CA GLY A 434 18.31 1.42 1.33
C GLY A 434 17.63 1.35 -0.05
N ILE A 435 16.57 2.15 -0.25
CA ILE A 435 15.88 2.25 -1.54
C ILE A 435 16.85 2.68 -2.63
N PHE A 436 17.68 3.71 -2.40
CA PHE A 436 18.69 4.17 -3.35
C PHE A 436 19.65 3.04 -3.76
N ARG A 437 20.15 2.25 -2.80
CA ARG A 437 20.96 1.05 -3.09
C ARG A 437 20.22 -0.01 -3.91
N SER A 438 18.88 -0.08 -3.87
CA SER A 438 18.10 -1.08 -4.63
C SER A 438 18.02 -0.77 -6.13
N LEU A 439 18.13 0.52 -6.49
CA LEU A 439 17.95 1.01 -7.85
C LEU A 439 19.08 0.51 -8.77
N PRO A 440 18.83 0.34 -10.08
CA PRO A 440 19.88 -0.02 -11.02
C PRO A 440 21.03 1.01 -11.04
N ALA A 441 22.27 0.53 -11.13
CA ALA A 441 23.43 1.41 -11.26
C ALA A 441 23.29 2.32 -12.51
N GLY A 442 23.52 3.62 -12.34
CA GLY A 442 23.32 4.65 -13.37
C GLY A 442 21.90 5.19 -13.50
N MET A 443 20.93 4.71 -12.70
CA MET A 443 19.54 5.18 -12.76
C MET A 443 19.36 6.59 -12.15
N LEU A 444 20.19 6.95 -11.17
CA LEU A 444 20.31 8.31 -10.63
C LEU A 444 21.79 8.67 -10.50
N GLU A 445 22.16 9.82 -11.06
CA GLU A 445 23.46 10.45 -10.79
C GLU A 445 23.40 11.26 -9.48
N TYR A 446 24.55 11.62 -8.93
CA TYR A 446 24.62 12.32 -7.64
C TYR A 446 23.79 13.63 -7.64
N HIS A 447 23.84 14.40 -8.72
CA HIS A 447 23.08 15.64 -8.87
C HIS A 447 21.60 15.41 -9.25
N GLU A 448 21.12 14.16 -9.34
CA GLU A 448 19.71 13.79 -9.64
C GLU A 448 18.98 13.22 -8.41
N LEU A 449 19.55 13.33 -7.21
CA LEU A 449 18.98 12.77 -5.98
C LEU A 449 17.62 13.36 -5.57
N ASP A 450 17.23 14.50 -6.14
CA ASP A 450 15.89 15.10 -6.03
C ASP A 450 14.80 14.23 -6.69
N LYS A 451 15.17 13.44 -7.71
CA LYS A 451 14.26 12.52 -8.41
C LYS A 451 13.87 11.29 -7.57
N LEU A 452 14.61 11.00 -6.48
CA LEU A 452 14.25 10.02 -5.46
C LEU A 452 13.62 10.71 -4.24
N ILE A 453 12.30 10.78 -4.28
CA ILE A 453 11.47 11.30 -3.20
C ILE A 453 11.22 10.17 -2.19
N VAL A 454 11.73 10.34 -0.97
CA VAL A 454 11.37 9.51 0.18
C VAL A 454 11.00 10.47 1.30
N ALA A 455 9.69 10.74 1.41
CA ALA A 455 9.14 11.77 2.28
C ALA A 455 8.50 11.17 3.53
N ASP A 456 8.52 11.91 4.64
CA ASP A 456 7.74 11.57 5.83
C ASP A 456 6.24 11.77 5.52
N ALA A 457 5.43 10.73 5.74
CA ALA A 457 3.99 10.75 5.54
C ALA A 457 3.21 11.39 6.72
N GLY A 458 3.90 11.65 7.83
CA GLY A 458 3.34 12.11 9.08
C GLY A 458 3.06 10.97 10.09
N PRO A 459 2.52 11.32 11.27
CA PRO A 459 2.18 10.38 12.32
C PRO A 459 1.26 9.23 11.85
N SER A 460 1.55 8.02 12.32
CA SER A 460 0.78 6.81 12.00
C SER A 460 -0.72 6.97 12.29
N ALA A 461 -1.10 7.63 13.38
CA ALA A 461 -2.50 7.83 13.75
C ALA A 461 -3.26 8.76 12.76
N ILE A 462 -2.57 9.73 12.14
CA ILE A 462 -3.13 10.59 11.09
C ILE A 462 -3.29 9.80 9.78
N CYS A 463 -2.27 9.02 9.41
CA CYS A 463 -2.36 8.12 8.27
C CYS A 463 -3.51 7.12 8.45
N PHE A 464 -3.65 6.52 9.63
CA PHE A 464 -4.74 5.60 9.96
C PHE A 464 -6.13 6.23 9.78
N VAL A 465 -6.39 7.43 10.35
CA VAL A 465 -7.72 8.05 10.22
C VAL A 465 -8.04 8.47 8.78
N ALA A 466 -7.03 8.82 7.97
CA ALA A 466 -7.17 9.11 6.54
C ALA A 466 -7.67 7.92 5.70
N ASN A 467 -7.55 6.68 6.21
CA ASN A 467 -8.22 5.51 5.63
C ASN A 467 -9.51 5.14 6.40
N ALA A 468 -9.43 5.08 7.73
CA ALA A 468 -10.48 4.58 8.61
C ALA A 468 -11.79 5.36 8.45
N HIS A 469 -11.74 6.68 8.21
CA HIS A 469 -12.94 7.48 8.05
C HIS A 469 -13.85 6.99 6.90
N ARG A 470 -13.27 6.47 5.80
CA ARG A 470 -14.05 5.87 4.70
C ARG A 470 -14.52 4.47 5.05
N ALA A 471 -13.64 3.63 5.59
CA ALA A 471 -13.95 2.26 5.99
C ALA A 471 -15.14 2.20 6.97
N PHE A 472 -15.28 3.21 7.83
CA PHE A 472 -16.36 3.32 8.81
C PHE A 472 -17.52 4.24 8.40
N SER A 473 -17.55 4.75 7.16
CA SER A 473 -18.56 5.70 6.67
C SER A 473 -18.72 6.95 7.56
N ALA A 474 -17.62 7.44 8.10
CA ALA A 474 -17.52 8.71 8.81
C ALA A 474 -17.12 9.82 7.82
N LEU A 475 -18.11 10.32 7.07
CA LEU A 475 -17.96 11.41 6.11
C LEU A 475 -18.67 12.67 6.64
N PRO A 476 -18.04 13.85 6.63
CA PRO A 476 -18.62 15.08 7.17
C PRO A 476 -19.63 15.73 6.20
N LYS A 477 -20.73 15.03 5.92
CA LYS A 477 -21.81 15.50 5.04
C LYS A 477 -22.73 16.49 5.73
N ASP A 478 -23.16 16.14 6.95
CA ASP A 478 -24.13 16.90 7.74
C ASP A 478 -23.39 17.79 8.77
N GLY A 479 -22.30 18.42 8.34
CA GLY A 479 -21.37 19.16 9.19
C GLY A 479 -20.12 18.38 9.61
N SER A 480 -19.31 19.02 10.44
CA SER A 480 -17.98 18.55 10.83
C SER A 480 -18.03 17.47 11.91
N ILE A 481 -17.20 16.43 11.79
CA ILE A 481 -17.13 15.31 12.75
C ILE A 481 -15.94 15.50 13.69
N THR A 482 -16.21 15.73 14.98
CA THR A 482 -15.18 15.66 16.03
C THR A 482 -14.70 14.22 16.19
N PHE A 483 -13.39 14.00 16.21
CA PHE A 483 -12.80 12.67 16.31
C PHE A 483 -11.70 12.56 17.36
N GLY A 484 -11.52 11.33 17.85
CA GLY A 484 -10.32 10.85 18.53
C GLY A 484 -9.81 9.58 17.87
N VAL A 485 -8.49 9.39 17.84
CA VAL A 485 -7.82 8.17 17.40
C VAL A 485 -7.11 7.56 18.60
N PHE A 486 -7.26 6.25 18.76
CA PHE A 486 -6.48 5.43 19.70
C PHE A 486 -5.83 4.30 18.88
N GLU A 487 -4.61 4.55 18.38
CA GLU A 487 -3.85 3.60 17.55
C GLU A 487 -2.86 2.82 18.42
N ALA A 488 -3.30 1.69 18.97
CA ALA A 488 -2.49 0.88 19.87
C ALA A 488 -1.55 -0.07 19.11
N GLY A 489 -0.34 0.42 18.87
CA GLY A 489 0.71 -0.22 18.09
C GLY A 489 1.59 -1.17 18.92
N ALA A 490 2.74 -1.50 18.34
CA ALA A 490 3.71 -2.42 18.94
C ALA A 490 4.65 -1.73 19.95
N SER A 491 5.06 -0.48 19.67
CA SER A 491 6.03 0.29 20.47
C SER A 491 5.42 1.30 21.43
N GLU A 492 4.20 1.76 21.14
CA GLU A 492 3.47 2.84 21.81
C GLU A 492 2.01 2.80 21.34
N THR A 493 1.17 3.65 21.93
CA THR A 493 -0.17 3.96 21.41
C THR A 493 -0.23 5.42 20.96
N GLY A 494 -0.54 5.63 19.68
CA GLY A 494 -0.71 6.97 19.10
C GLY A 494 -2.09 7.54 19.41
N VAL A 495 -2.14 8.80 19.82
CA VAL A 495 -3.37 9.51 20.20
C VAL A 495 -3.48 10.82 19.44
N VAL A 496 -4.55 11.00 18.67
CA VAL A 496 -4.81 12.23 17.90
C VAL A 496 -6.26 12.61 18.02
N PHE A 497 -6.53 13.88 18.30
CA PHE A 497 -7.88 14.43 18.31
C PHE A 497 -8.01 15.52 17.24
N GLY A 498 -9.22 15.73 16.73
CA GLY A 498 -9.43 16.73 15.71
C GLY A 498 -10.86 16.78 15.17
N ILE A 499 -10.98 17.35 13.99
CA ILE A 499 -12.22 17.55 13.25
C ILE A 499 -12.00 17.07 11.81
N LEU A 500 -12.86 16.17 11.34
CA LEU A 500 -13.03 15.89 9.91
C LEU A 500 -14.05 16.89 9.37
N ARG A 501 -13.69 17.67 8.36
CA ARG A 501 -14.59 18.65 7.74
C ARG A 501 -14.53 18.63 6.22
N GLU A 502 -15.58 19.13 5.58
CA GLU A 502 -15.47 19.48 4.16
C GLU A 502 -14.35 20.53 3.95
N PRO A 503 -13.67 20.49 2.80
CA PRO A 503 -12.77 21.57 2.42
C PRO A 503 -13.55 22.85 2.08
N SER A 504 -12.91 24.00 2.35
CA SER A 504 -13.36 25.34 1.98
C SER A 504 -13.43 25.51 0.46
N ASN A 505 -13.98 26.63 -0.02
CA ASN A 505 -14.01 26.94 -1.45
C ASN A 505 -12.60 27.13 -2.06
N GLU A 506 -11.58 27.40 -1.24
CA GLU A 506 -10.19 27.51 -1.69
C GLU A 506 -9.50 26.14 -1.68
N GLU A 507 -9.65 25.38 -0.58
CA GLU A 507 -9.15 24.01 -0.48
C GLU A 507 -9.78 23.10 -1.56
N LYS A 508 -11.06 23.33 -1.94
CA LYS A 508 -11.73 22.69 -3.08
C LYS A 508 -11.11 23.07 -4.44
N LYS A 509 -10.60 24.29 -4.63
CA LYS A 509 -9.88 24.71 -5.85
C LYS A 509 -8.49 24.06 -5.96
N GLU A 510 -7.82 23.85 -4.83
CA GLU A 510 -6.58 23.04 -4.76
C GLU A 510 -6.84 21.54 -5.00
N GLY A 511 -8.12 21.16 -4.89
CA GLY A 511 -8.66 19.84 -5.21
C GLY A 511 -8.71 18.90 -4.01
N PHE A 512 -8.65 19.41 -2.78
CA PHE A 512 -8.87 18.58 -1.60
C PHE A 512 -10.30 18.02 -1.59
N SER A 513 -10.44 16.77 -1.14
CA SER A 513 -11.72 16.07 -1.02
C SER A 513 -12.23 15.99 0.43
N LEU A 514 -11.33 16.15 1.40
CA LEU A 514 -11.57 16.14 2.84
C LEU A 514 -10.45 16.93 3.52
N ILE A 515 -10.74 17.58 4.65
CA ILE A 515 -9.70 18.09 5.55
C ILE A 515 -9.75 17.36 6.90
N ILE A 516 -8.58 16.91 7.35
CA ILE A 516 -8.28 16.43 8.70
C ILE A 516 -7.62 17.60 9.45
N GLU A 517 -8.39 18.28 10.30
CA GLU A 517 -7.91 19.37 11.14
C GLU A 517 -7.63 18.82 12.55
N HIS A 518 -6.37 18.70 12.96
CA HIS A 518 -5.99 17.98 14.18
C HIS A 518 -5.34 18.88 15.25
N LEU A 519 -5.57 18.55 16.52
CA LEU A 519 -4.78 19.04 17.65
C LEU A 519 -3.38 18.40 17.65
N ASP A 520 -2.54 18.80 18.60
CA ASP A 520 -1.24 18.16 18.79
C ASP A 520 -1.34 16.65 19.02
N THR A 521 -0.49 15.94 18.28
CA THR A 521 -0.36 14.49 18.37
C THR A 521 0.27 14.12 19.71
N GLN A 522 -0.39 13.21 20.41
CA GLN A 522 0.01 12.68 21.70
C GLN A 522 0.31 11.18 21.55
N SER A 523 0.93 10.60 22.56
CA SER A 523 1.15 9.15 22.61
C SER A 523 1.17 8.68 24.06
N ILE A 524 0.87 7.40 24.25
CA ILE A 524 1.08 6.69 25.51
C ILE A 524 2.32 5.79 25.28
N PRO A 525 3.55 6.24 25.62
CA PRO A 525 4.77 5.58 25.14
C PRO A 525 4.97 4.19 25.74
N TRP A 526 4.54 3.99 26.99
CA TRP A 526 4.66 2.72 27.71
C TRP A 526 3.66 1.66 27.22
N PHE A 527 2.59 2.06 26.52
CA PHE A 527 1.48 1.20 26.13
C PHE A 527 1.59 0.76 24.67
N GLY A 528 2.51 -0.17 24.39
CA GLY A 528 2.65 -0.84 23.10
C GLY A 528 2.75 -2.36 23.27
N ALA A 529 2.24 -3.13 22.31
CA ALA A 529 2.16 -4.60 22.39
C ALA A 529 3.47 -5.26 22.85
N GLU A 530 4.59 -4.86 22.25
CA GLU A 530 5.90 -5.47 22.50
C GLU A 530 6.51 -5.01 23.83
N ARG A 531 6.23 -3.77 24.28
CA ARG A 531 6.57 -3.31 25.63
C ARG A 531 5.80 -4.09 26.69
N LEU A 532 4.49 -4.25 26.53
CA LEU A 532 3.66 -5.00 27.47
C LEU A 532 4.04 -6.48 27.51
N LEU A 533 4.36 -7.09 26.36
CA LEU A 533 4.89 -8.46 26.29
C LEU A 533 6.25 -8.59 26.97
N HIS A 534 7.14 -7.61 26.79
CA HIS A 534 8.46 -7.60 27.44
C HIS A 534 8.31 -7.50 28.96
N ARG A 535 7.41 -6.64 29.46
CA ARG A 535 7.04 -6.55 30.88
C ARG A 535 6.42 -7.84 31.40
N LEU A 536 5.50 -8.46 30.66
CA LEU A 536 4.86 -9.74 31.03
C LEU A 536 5.89 -10.88 31.11
N ALA A 537 6.78 -10.97 30.13
CA ALA A 537 7.91 -11.90 30.12
C ALA A 537 8.87 -11.66 31.32
N TYR A 538 9.12 -10.41 31.68
CA TYR A 538 9.94 -10.06 32.84
C TYR A 538 9.27 -10.43 34.17
N ARG A 539 7.94 -10.32 34.29
CA ARG A 539 7.22 -10.81 35.48
C ARG A 539 7.32 -12.33 35.61
N VAL A 540 7.15 -13.07 34.50
CA VAL A 540 7.39 -14.53 34.50
C VAL A 540 8.84 -14.87 34.87
N TYR A 541 9.83 -14.11 34.39
CA TYR A 541 11.23 -14.27 34.78
C TYR A 541 11.45 -13.99 36.28
N ALA A 542 10.84 -12.93 36.82
CA ALA A 542 10.94 -12.55 38.23
C ALA A 542 10.35 -13.61 39.17
N ASP A 543 9.17 -14.14 38.84
CA ASP A 543 8.49 -15.18 39.63
C ASP A 543 9.30 -16.49 39.71
N HIS A 544 10.27 -16.68 38.80
CA HIS A 544 11.15 -17.86 38.70
C HIS A 544 12.64 -17.51 38.90
N VAL A 545 12.94 -16.35 39.49
CA VAL A 545 14.31 -15.79 39.50
C VAL A 545 15.35 -16.73 40.12
N SER A 546 15.00 -17.52 41.14
CA SER A 546 15.91 -18.50 41.76
C SER A 546 16.40 -19.55 40.75
N ASP A 547 15.50 -20.07 39.92
CA ASP A 547 15.84 -21.04 38.87
C ASP A 547 16.61 -20.36 37.73
N MET A 548 16.24 -19.13 37.36
CA MET A 548 16.95 -18.35 36.34
C MET A 548 18.41 -18.05 36.76
N ILE A 549 18.64 -17.72 38.04
CA ILE A 549 19.97 -17.53 38.62
C ILE A 549 20.76 -18.85 38.63
N ALA A 550 20.17 -19.94 39.14
CA ALA A 550 20.83 -21.23 39.22
C ALA A 550 21.24 -21.79 37.84
N LEU A 551 20.42 -21.52 36.81
CA LEU A 551 20.67 -21.92 35.42
C LEU A 551 21.49 -20.89 34.62
N GLY A 552 21.78 -19.71 35.17
CA GLY A 552 22.53 -18.64 34.48
C GLY A 552 21.80 -18.08 33.25
N VAL A 553 20.47 -18.02 33.28
CA VAL A 553 19.65 -17.54 32.17
C VAL A 553 19.73 -16.01 32.10
N GLN A 554 20.42 -15.48 31.09
CA GLN A 554 20.48 -14.03 30.86
C GLN A 554 19.16 -13.50 30.28
N PHE A 555 18.81 -12.25 30.58
CA PHE A 555 17.56 -11.62 30.11
C PHE A 555 17.75 -10.10 29.93
N GLU A 556 17.16 -9.48 28.92
CA GLU A 556 17.17 -8.02 28.79
C GLU A 556 16.03 -7.42 29.62
N LYS A 557 16.34 -6.55 30.60
CA LYS A 557 15.31 -5.90 31.44
C LYS A 557 14.50 -4.89 30.61
N PRO A 558 13.15 -4.89 30.66
CA PRO A 558 12.34 -3.81 30.08
C PRO A 558 12.64 -2.47 30.79
N PRO A 559 12.69 -1.32 30.09
CA PRO A 559 13.02 -0.03 30.70
C PRO A 559 12.13 0.34 31.90
N GLU A 560 10.84 0.02 31.82
CA GLU A 560 9.78 0.47 32.73
C GLU A 560 9.73 -0.29 34.07
N GLU A 561 10.49 -1.37 34.23
CA GLU A 561 10.44 -2.25 35.40
C GLU A 561 11.69 -2.12 36.29
N PRO A 562 11.57 -2.26 37.63
CA PRO A 562 12.72 -2.25 38.53
C PRO A 562 13.62 -3.46 38.31
N VAL A 563 14.90 -3.31 38.65
CA VAL A 563 15.88 -4.42 38.68
C VAL A 563 15.50 -5.42 39.77
N ILE A 564 15.53 -6.72 39.47
CA ILE A 564 15.28 -7.77 40.48
C ILE A 564 16.54 -7.94 41.34
N PRO A 565 16.46 -7.81 42.68
CA PRO A 565 17.61 -7.97 43.56
C PRO A 565 18.29 -9.34 43.42
N GLY A 566 19.62 -9.35 43.30
CA GLY A 566 20.43 -10.57 43.16
C GLY A 566 20.51 -11.13 41.73
N ALA A 567 19.71 -10.61 40.78
CA ALA A 567 19.74 -10.99 39.37
C ALA A 567 20.53 -10.03 38.49
N GLU A 568 21.12 -8.96 39.06
CA GLU A 568 21.82 -7.89 38.33
C GLU A 568 22.86 -8.40 37.32
N PRO A 569 23.69 -9.43 37.62
CA PRO A 569 24.69 -9.94 36.67
C PRO A 569 24.10 -10.63 35.43
N LEU A 570 22.82 -11.02 35.47
CA LEU A 570 22.12 -11.70 34.37
C LEU A 570 21.23 -10.75 33.55
N LEU A 571 21.00 -9.53 34.05
CA LEU A 571 20.17 -8.53 33.39
C LEU A 571 21.01 -7.61 32.50
N GLY A 572 21.10 -7.93 31.20
CA GLY A 572 21.98 -7.24 30.25
C GLY A 572 21.57 -7.36 28.78
N SER A 573 22.30 -6.69 27.89
CA SER A 573 21.99 -6.61 26.44
C SER A 573 22.91 -7.49 25.57
N SER A 574 23.09 -8.76 25.94
CA SER A 574 23.79 -9.76 25.12
C SER A 574 22.88 -10.37 24.03
N PRO A 575 23.43 -10.99 22.97
CA PRO A 575 22.65 -11.79 22.03
C PRO A 575 21.83 -12.90 22.72
N GLU A 576 22.40 -13.52 23.74
CA GLU A 576 21.79 -14.57 24.56
C GLU A 576 20.61 -14.03 25.37
N ALA A 577 20.78 -12.88 26.03
CA ALA A 577 19.72 -12.20 26.79
C ALA A 577 18.54 -11.82 25.90
N ARG A 578 18.80 -11.23 24.72
CA ARG A 578 17.75 -10.90 23.75
C ARG A 578 17.02 -12.13 23.23
N ALA A 579 17.75 -13.21 22.95
CA ALA A 579 17.14 -14.48 22.53
C ALA A 579 16.22 -15.07 23.62
N ASN A 580 16.65 -15.08 24.88
CA ASN A 580 15.82 -15.54 26.00
C ASN A 580 14.59 -14.65 26.21
N THR A 581 14.76 -13.32 26.15
CA THR A 581 13.66 -12.36 26.23
C THR A 581 12.66 -12.58 25.10
N HIS A 582 13.11 -12.75 23.86
CA HIS A 582 12.24 -13.05 22.72
C HIS A 582 11.48 -14.37 22.90
N LEU A 583 12.14 -15.46 23.30
CA LEU A 583 11.49 -16.76 23.52
C LEU A 583 10.43 -16.70 24.65
N LEU A 584 10.69 -15.96 25.74
CA LEU A 584 9.70 -15.71 26.79
C LEU A 584 8.54 -14.83 26.30
N LYS A 585 8.81 -13.80 25.48
CA LYS A 585 7.76 -12.97 24.84
C LYS A 585 6.86 -13.82 23.94
N GLU A 586 7.41 -14.65 23.06
CA GLU A 586 6.62 -15.52 22.18
C GLU A 586 5.85 -16.60 22.95
N ALA A 587 6.41 -17.13 24.04
CA ALA A 587 5.69 -18.04 24.94
C ALA A 587 4.51 -17.34 25.65
N MET A 588 4.59 -16.04 25.93
CA MET A 588 3.48 -15.29 26.55
C MET A 588 2.53 -14.65 25.53
N ARG A 589 2.92 -14.54 24.26
CA ARG A 589 2.16 -13.85 23.20
C ARG A 589 0.72 -14.34 23.05
N PRO A 590 0.42 -15.66 22.94
CA PRO A 590 -0.96 -16.10 22.76
C PRO A 590 -1.84 -15.82 24.00
N LEU A 591 -1.27 -15.81 25.20
CA LEU A 591 -1.98 -15.42 26.42
C LEU A 591 -2.36 -13.93 26.39
N PHE A 592 -1.43 -13.07 26.00
CA PHE A 592 -1.61 -11.62 25.88
C PHE A 592 -2.57 -11.23 24.74
N GLU A 593 -2.50 -11.95 23.60
CA GLU A 593 -3.45 -11.80 22.49
C GLU A 593 -4.86 -12.34 22.80
N GLY A 594 -5.05 -12.94 23.99
CA GLY A 594 -6.35 -13.35 24.51
C GLY A 594 -6.80 -14.76 24.07
N ASP A 595 -5.92 -15.56 23.46
CA ASP A 595 -6.26 -16.90 22.94
C ASP A 595 -6.86 -17.80 24.04
N PRO A 596 -8.14 -18.21 23.93
CA PRO A 596 -8.79 -19.06 24.91
C PRO A 596 -8.36 -20.53 24.79
N THR A 597 -7.82 -20.94 23.64
CA THR A 597 -7.38 -22.31 23.34
C THR A 597 -5.92 -22.57 23.74
N TYR A 598 -5.12 -21.50 23.86
CA TYR A 598 -3.71 -21.60 24.23
C TYR A 598 -3.53 -22.35 25.55
N ARG A 599 -2.64 -23.34 25.58
CA ARG A 599 -2.24 -24.03 26.81
C ARG A 599 -0.97 -23.38 27.35
N LEU A 600 -0.99 -22.98 28.62
CA LEU A 600 0.21 -22.39 29.24
C LEU A 600 1.33 -23.43 29.27
N PRO A 601 2.57 -23.05 28.90
CA PRO A 601 3.70 -23.95 29.00
C PRO A 601 3.99 -24.25 30.47
N THR A 602 4.42 -25.48 30.76
CA THR A 602 4.95 -25.90 32.07
C THR A 602 6.48 -25.88 32.12
N ALA A 603 7.12 -25.76 30.96
CA ALA A 603 8.55 -25.53 30.80
C ALA A 603 8.81 -24.73 29.51
N ILE A 604 9.88 -23.94 29.50
CA ILE A 604 10.32 -23.11 28.37
C ILE A 604 11.81 -23.39 28.14
N LYS A 605 12.19 -23.69 26.89
CA LYS A 605 13.60 -23.88 26.51
C LYS A 605 14.30 -22.53 26.37
N LEU A 606 15.28 -22.26 27.25
CA LEU A 606 16.05 -21.02 27.29
C LEU A 606 17.55 -21.33 27.30
N GLY A 607 18.39 -20.37 26.90
CA GLY A 607 19.85 -20.46 27.02
C GLY A 607 20.31 -20.10 28.41
N GLY A 608 20.96 -21.04 29.10
CA GLY A 608 21.65 -20.84 30.37
C GLY A 608 23.17 -21.03 30.24
N SER A 609 23.85 -21.07 31.39
CA SER A 609 25.31 -21.19 31.47
C SER A 609 25.87 -22.50 30.89
N SER A 610 25.08 -23.57 30.90
CA SER A 610 25.41 -24.89 30.35
C SER A 610 24.91 -25.11 28.91
N GLY A 611 24.38 -24.06 28.26
CA GLY A 611 23.72 -24.15 26.96
C GLY A 611 22.20 -24.16 27.07
N LEU A 612 21.50 -24.84 26.16
CA LEU A 612 20.03 -24.86 26.14
C LEU A 612 19.46 -25.73 27.27
N THR A 613 18.61 -25.16 28.12
CA THR A 613 18.01 -25.82 29.28
C THR A 613 16.48 -25.67 29.30
N ASP A 614 15.77 -26.61 29.91
CA ASP A 614 14.31 -26.55 30.13
C ASP A 614 14.03 -25.89 31.49
N VAL A 615 13.68 -24.60 31.47
CA VAL A 615 13.26 -23.88 32.68
C VAL A 615 11.81 -24.23 32.98
N ARG A 616 11.54 -24.83 34.14
CA ARG A 616 10.17 -25.12 34.59
C ARG A 616 9.48 -23.81 34.97
N VAL A 617 8.22 -23.65 34.55
CA VAL A 617 7.42 -22.46 34.85
C VAL A 617 6.04 -22.84 35.39
N SER A 618 5.64 -22.16 36.46
CA SER A 618 4.33 -22.29 37.11
C SER A 618 3.52 -21.02 36.82
N LEU A 619 2.67 -21.08 35.81
CA LEU A 619 1.98 -19.90 35.27
C LEU A 619 0.51 -19.84 35.71
N ASN A 620 0.12 -18.77 36.40
CA ASN A 620 -1.27 -18.53 36.78
C ASN A 620 -1.98 -17.66 35.72
N ARG A 621 -2.84 -18.28 34.90
CA ARG A 621 -3.64 -17.59 33.86
C ARG A 621 -4.42 -16.39 34.40
N VAL A 622 -5.03 -16.53 35.59
CA VAL A 622 -5.92 -15.51 36.15
C VAL A 622 -5.10 -14.28 36.55
N ALA A 623 -4.01 -14.48 37.29
CA ALA A 623 -3.12 -13.39 37.70
C ALA A 623 -2.48 -12.66 36.51
N LEU A 624 -2.00 -13.42 35.50
CA LEU A 624 -1.41 -12.83 34.29
C LEU A 624 -2.45 -12.05 33.46
N ARG A 625 -3.70 -12.49 33.39
CA ARG A 625 -4.79 -11.72 32.74
C ARG A 625 -5.15 -10.47 33.53
N GLN A 626 -5.28 -10.56 34.86
CA GLN A 626 -5.53 -9.41 35.73
C GLN A 626 -4.45 -8.32 35.58
N LEU A 627 -3.18 -8.70 35.40
CA LEU A 627 -2.10 -7.77 35.12
C LEU A 627 -2.28 -7.04 33.77
N VAL A 628 -2.66 -7.77 32.72
CA VAL A 628 -2.94 -7.19 31.39
C VAL A 628 -4.18 -6.29 31.42
N ASP A 629 -5.26 -6.71 32.09
CA ASP A 629 -6.47 -5.90 32.26
C ASP A 629 -6.22 -4.63 33.08
N ALA A 630 -5.31 -4.67 34.06
CA ALA A 630 -4.86 -3.49 34.80
C ALA A 630 -4.09 -2.50 33.91
N TRP A 631 -3.21 -2.99 33.03
CA TRP A 631 -2.53 -2.14 32.04
C TRP A 631 -3.52 -1.54 31.02
N PHE A 632 -4.51 -2.31 30.55
CA PHE A 632 -5.58 -1.79 29.69
C PHE A 632 -6.39 -0.71 30.40
N THR A 633 -6.71 -0.91 31.68
CA THR A 633 -7.44 0.08 32.50
C THR A 633 -6.64 1.39 32.64
N ALA A 634 -5.34 1.32 32.95
CA ALA A 634 -4.49 2.49 33.07
C ALA A 634 -4.36 3.27 31.75
N ALA A 635 -4.14 2.59 30.62
CA ALA A 635 -4.04 3.24 29.31
C ALA A 635 -5.37 3.88 28.86
N VAL A 636 -6.50 3.27 29.19
CA VAL A 636 -7.83 3.85 28.90
C VAL A 636 -8.13 5.04 29.82
N GLN A 637 -7.67 5.04 31.08
CA GLN A 637 -7.76 6.20 31.96
C GLN A 637 -6.93 7.38 31.41
N GLU A 638 -5.70 7.14 30.99
CA GLU A 638 -4.82 8.13 30.34
C GLU A 638 -5.46 8.70 29.07
N PHE A 639 -5.97 7.83 28.18
CA PHE A 639 -6.74 8.26 27.01
C PHE A 639 -7.99 9.08 27.37
N SER A 640 -8.73 8.69 28.40
CA SER A 640 -9.95 9.41 28.83
C SER A 640 -9.64 10.80 29.39
N HIS A 641 -8.46 10.99 30.00
CA HIS A 641 -7.94 12.30 30.38
C HIS A 641 -7.60 13.15 29.14
N HIS A 642 -6.90 12.58 28.16
CA HIS A 642 -6.63 13.26 26.89
C HIS A 642 -7.92 13.62 26.11
N VAL A 643 -8.96 12.80 26.18
CA VAL A 643 -10.30 13.13 25.65
C VAL A 643 -10.83 14.41 26.31
N GLN A 644 -10.79 14.56 27.64
CA GLN A 644 -11.26 15.79 28.29
C GLN A 644 -10.49 17.02 27.81
N ALA A 645 -9.15 16.93 27.80
CA ALA A 645 -8.27 18.02 27.39
C ALA A 645 -8.41 18.39 25.90
N ALA A 646 -8.81 17.44 25.05
CA ALA A 646 -9.13 17.70 23.66
C ALA A 646 -10.53 18.32 23.49
N LEU A 647 -11.53 17.83 24.23
CA LEU A 647 -12.90 18.32 24.10
C LEU A 647 -13.07 19.76 24.58
N THR A 648 -12.33 20.23 25.59
CA THR A 648 -12.31 21.68 25.94
C THR A 648 -11.85 22.59 24.79
N ARG A 649 -11.14 22.03 23.79
CA ARG A 649 -10.63 22.74 22.60
C ARG A 649 -11.47 22.50 21.34
N LEU A 650 -12.25 21.42 21.29
CA LEU A 650 -12.97 20.94 20.10
C LEU A 650 -14.50 21.02 20.22
N ALA A 651 -15.04 20.95 21.43
CA ALA A 651 -16.48 20.92 21.68
C ALA A 651 -17.20 22.16 21.16
N ARG A 652 -18.47 21.95 20.79
CA ARG A 652 -19.42 22.99 20.40
C ARG A 652 -20.77 22.63 21.02
N GLY A 653 -21.41 23.57 21.71
CA GLY A 653 -22.65 23.31 22.44
C GLY A 653 -22.42 22.95 23.91
N SER A 654 -23.45 22.40 24.55
CA SER A 654 -23.50 22.14 26.00
C SER A 654 -23.01 20.75 26.42
N ASP A 655 -23.09 19.74 25.54
CA ASP A 655 -22.46 18.43 25.78
C ASP A 655 -21.12 18.37 25.03
N PRO A 656 -19.97 18.31 25.73
CA PRO A 656 -18.68 18.27 25.07
C PRO A 656 -18.44 17.00 24.24
N TYR A 657 -19.19 15.92 24.48
CA TYR A 657 -19.06 14.65 23.75
C TYR A 657 -19.94 14.56 22.51
N GLU A 658 -20.80 15.55 22.26
CA GLU A 658 -21.77 15.50 21.16
C GLU A 658 -21.06 15.30 19.80
N GLY A 659 -21.47 14.25 19.09
CA GLY A 659 -20.89 13.88 17.79
C GLY A 659 -19.48 13.28 17.83
N LEU A 660 -18.86 13.09 19.00
CA LEU A 660 -17.51 12.50 19.10
C LEU A 660 -17.47 11.07 18.54
N ARG A 661 -16.52 10.84 17.62
CA ARG A 661 -16.22 9.52 17.07
C ARG A 661 -14.81 9.06 17.43
N VAL A 662 -14.68 7.91 18.08
CA VAL A 662 -13.38 7.34 18.46
C VAL A 662 -13.01 6.22 17.50
N PHE A 663 -11.88 6.33 16.82
CA PHE A 663 -11.37 5.33 15.88
C PHE A 663 -10.29 4.48 16.53
N LEU A 664 -10.50 3.17 16.58
CA LEU A 664 -9.55 2.21 17.14
C LEU A 664 -8.65 1.63 16.04
N GLY A 665 -7.34 1.86 16.15
CA GLY A 665 -6.31 1.38 15.22
C GLY A 665 -5.23 0.55 15.90
N GLY A 666 -4.40 -0.13 15.13
CA GLY A 666 -3.36 -1.03 15.66
C GLY A 666 -3.91 -2.32 16.29
N ARG A 667 -3.12 -3.40 16.23
CA ARG A 667 -3.57 -4.76 16.58
C ARG A 667 -4.02 -4.92 18.04
N VAL A 668 -3.48 -4.16 19.00
CA VAL A 668 -3.87 -4.31 20.42
C VAL A 668 -5.34 -3.93 20.63
N THR A 669 -5.88 -2.99 19.86
CA THR A 669 -7.31 -2.63 19.95
C THR A 669 -8.27 -3.73 19.47
N MET A 670 -7.76 -4.82 18.87
CA MET A 670 -8.57 -6.00 18.57
C MET A 670 -8.81 -6.89 19.80
N HIS A 671 -8.10 -6.67 20.91
CA HIS A 671 -8.30 -7.46 22.14
C HIS A 671 -9.66 -7.13 22.79
N PRO A 672 -10.57 -8.11 22.99
CA PRO A 672 -11.92 -7.85 23.47
C PRO A 672 -11.97 -7.12 24.82
N GLY A 673 -11.11 -7.49 25.77
CA GLY A 673 -11.05 -6.84 27.09
C GLY A 673 -10.72 -5.34 27.01
N LEU A 674 -9.83 -4.93 26.09
CA LEU A 674 -9.49 -3.51 25.91
C LEU A 674 -10.65 -2.77 25.25
N GLN A 675 -11.31 -3.37 24.26
CA GLN A 675 -12.50 -2.79 23.65
C GLN A 675 -13.63 -2.60 24.67
N ASP A 676 -13.83 -3.55 25.58
CA ASP A 676 -14.86 -3.47 26.62
C ASP A 676 -14.56 -2.40 27.66
N ILE A 677 -13.30 -2.31 28.13
CA ILE A 677 -12.86 -1.27 29.06
C ILE A 677 -13.03 0.13 28.43
N LEU A 678 -12.60 0.32 27.19
CA LEU A 678 -12.73 1.59 26.45
C LEU A 678 -14.20 1.93 26.13
N THR A 679 -15.05 0.93 25.89
CA THR A 679 -16.51 1.15 25.71
C THR A 679 -17.19 1.56 27.02
N LYS A 680 -16.69 1.11 28.18
CA LYS A 680 -17.25 1.43 29.50
C LYS A 680 -16.72 2.75 30.08
N SER A 681 -15.56 3.24 29.62
CA SER A 681 -14.95 4.46 30.14
C SER A 681 -15.46 5.75 29.49
N LEU A 682 -16.15 5.64 28.34
CA LEU A 682 -16.68 6.77 27.58
C LEU A 682 -18.21 6.85 27.68
N PRO A 683 -18.81 8.06 27.61
CA PRO A 683 -20.26 8.22 27.58
C PRO A 683 -20.93 7.46 26.43
N SER A 684 -22.17 7.02 26.64
CA SER A 684 -22.91 6.15 25.71
C SER A 684 -23.28 6.79 24.36
N ASN A 685 -23.21 8.12 24.26
CA ASN A 685 -23.37 8.87 23.01
C ASN A 685 -22.08 8.94 22.16
N VAL A 686 -20.91 8.56 22.70
CA VAL A 686 -19.65 8.50 21.95
C VAL A 686 -19.63 7.29 21.02
N ARG A 687 -19.43 7.53 19.72
CA ARG A 687 -19.41 6.44 18.73
C ARG A 687 -18.01 5.84 18.57
N ILE A 688 -17.81 4.65 19.12
CA ILE A 688 -16.54 3.90 18.98
C ILE A 688 -16.56 3.04 17.70
N HIS A 689 -15.63 3.31 16.80
CA HIS A 689 -15.40 2.59 15.56
C HIS A 689 -14.32 1.52 15.75
N LYS A 690 -14.76 0.26 15.75
CA LYS A 690 -13.93 -0.94 15.97
C LYS A 690 -13.64 -1.60 14.63
N PHE A 691 -12.37 -1.81 14.30
CA PHE A 691 -11.99 -2.53 13.09
C PHE A 691 -12.44 -4.00 13.16
N ARG A 692 -12.67 -4.62 12.00
CA ARG A 692 -12.92 -6.07 11.88
C ARG A 692 -11.90 -6.63 10.92
N GLU A 693 -11.17 -7.67 11.32
CA GLU A 693 -10.23 -8.31 10.41
C GLU A 693 -11.01 -8.93 9.23
N PRO A 694 -10.59 -8.66 7.98
CA PRO A 694 -11.21 -9.25 6.80
C PRO A 694 -11.08 -10.77 6.75
N ASP A 695 -12.03 -11.40 6.06
CA ASP A 695 -11.99 -12.84 5.80
C ASP A 695 -10.90 -13.21 4.76
N ARG A 696 -10.76 -14.51 4.49
CA ARG A 696 -9.76 -15.03 3.54
C ARG A 696 -10.19 -14.93 2.06
N THR A 697 -11.39 -14.46 1.76
CA THR A 697 -11.90 -14.35 0.38
C THR A 697 -11.43 -13.06 -0.30
N ASN A 698 -11.36 -11.95 0.45
CA ASN A 698 -10.82 -10.68 -0.04
C ASN A 698 -9.42 -10.43 0.53
N LEU A 699 -8.40 -11.01 -0.12
CA LEU A 699 -7.01 -10.83 0.28
C LEU A 699 -6.55 -9.36 0.27
N SER A 700 -7.11 -8.54 -0.62
CA SER A 700 -6.80 -7.10 -0.74
C SER A 700 -7.50 -6.19 0.28
N ALA A 701 -8.42 -6.72 1.10
CA ALA A 701 -9.10 -5.92 2.11
C ALA A 701 -8.12 -5.42 3.18
N ALA A 702 -8.32 -4.19 3.65
CA ALA A 702 -7.49 -3.61 4.68
C ALA A 702 -7.62 -4.40 6.00
N THR A 703 -6.48 -4.70 6.66
CA THR A 703 -6.46 -5.08 8.08
C THR A 703 -6.41 -3.83 8.94
N VAL A 704 -6.54 -3.99 10.26
CA VAL A 704 -6.36 -2.87 11.21
C VAL A 704 -4.95 -2.23 11.12
N LYS A 705 -3.96 -2.93 10.52
CA LYS A 705 -2.60 -2.40 10.32
C LYS A 705 -2.35 -1.91 8.89
N THR A 706 -2.83 -2.60 7.84
CA THR A 706 -2.64 -2.09 6.47
C THR A 706 -3.47 -0.84 6.18
N ALA A 707 -4.51 -0.56 6.97
CA ALA A 707 -5.24 0.71 6.93
C ALA A 707 -4.31 1.93 7.04
N THR A 708 -3.25 1.88 7.84
CA THR A 708 -2.29 3.00 8.01
C THR A 708 -1.50 3.27 6.73
N VAL A 709 -0.93 2.24 6.09
CA VAL A 709 -0.17 2.42 4.83
C VAL A 709 -1.07 2.82 3.65
N LEU A 710 -2.29 2.29 3.60
CA LEU A 710 -3.30 2.71 2.62
C LEU A 710 -3.72 4.16 2.85
N GLY A 711 -3.81 4.61 4.10
CA GLY A 711 -4.11 5.99 4.44
C GLY A 711 -3.00 6.97 4.07
N ALA A 712 -1.73 6.60 4.22
CA ALA A 712 -0.61 7.38 3.70
C ALA A 712 -0.71 7.60 2.17
N LEU A 713 -1.12 6.57 1.41
CA LEU A 713 -1.45 6.72 -0.02
C LEU A 713 -2.70 7.58 -0.24
N SER A 714 -3.70 7.53 0.65
CA SER A 714 -4.91 8.36 0.56
C SER A 714 -4.63 9.85 0.73
N LEU A 715 -3.79 10.21 1.70
CA LEU A 715 -3.36 11.59 1.94
C LEU A 715 -2.81 12.23 0.65
N ARG A 716 -1.92 11.53 -0.05
CA ARG A 716 -1.25 12.04 -1.25
C ARG A 716 -2.10 12.03 -2.51
N LEU A 717 -2.81 10.91 -2.77
CA LEU A 717 -3.44 10.63 -4.07
C LEU A 717 -4.92 11.01 -4.11
N ASP A 718 -5.65 10.84 -3.00
CA ASP A 718 -7.07 11.23 -2.92
C ASP A 718 -7.24 12.68 -2.45
N LYS A 719 -6.11 13.41 -2.33
CA LYS A 719 -6.01 14.79 -1.86
C LYS A 719 -6.82 15.00 -0.57
N ILE A 720 -6.36 14.39 0.52
CA ILE A 720 -6.87 14.68 1.86
C ILE A 720 -5.93 15.71 2.48
N GLY A 721 -6.44 16.90 2.77
CA GLY A 721 -5.65 17.93 3.44
C GLY A 721 -5.48 17.57 4.91
N VAL A 722 -4.27 17.77 5.44
CA VAL A 722 -3.97 17.64 6.86
C VAL A 722 -3.50 18.99 7.34
N THR A 723 -4.15 19.52 8.35
CA THR A 723 -3.76 20.80 8.96
C THR A 723 -3.75 20.68 10.48
N ARG A 724 -2.69 21.22 11.10
CA ARG A 724 -2.65 21.39 12.55
C ARG A 724 -3.52 22.58 12.90
N ARG A 725 -4.52 22.37 13.77
CA ARG A 725 -5.38 23.43 14.28
C ARG A 725 -4.54 24.41 15.10
N ALA A 726 -4.24 25.57 14.52
CA ALA A 726 -3.55 26.64 15.22
C ALA A 726 -4.38 27.06 16.46
N GLU A 727 -3.72 27.38 17.57
CA GLU A 727 -4.39 27.72 18.84
C GLU A 727 -5.04 29.11 18.86
N LYS A 728 -5.22 29.73 17.69
CA LYS A 728 -6.13 30.85 17.55
C LYS A 728 -7.55 30.31 17.50
N ARG A 729 -8.30 30.51 18.60
CA ARG A 729 -9.77 30.62 18.51
C ARG A 729 -10.09 31.50 17.30
N ASP A 730 -11.10 31.12 16.50
CA ASP A 730 -11.62 31.93 15.38
C ASP A 730 -11.57 33.43 15.71
N ALA A 731 -11.13 34.26 14.77
CA ALA A 731 -11.02 35.71 14.99
C ALA A 731 -12.34 36.30 15.52
N PHE A 732 -12.24 37.24 16.45
CA PHE A 732 -13.40 37.95 16.98
C PHE A 732 -14.08 38.72 15.84
N ARG A 733 -15.39 38.56 15.65
CA ARG A 733 -16.05 38.96 14.38
C ARG A 733 -16.69 40.35 14.43
N TYR A 734 -16.40 41.12 15.47
CA TYR A 734 -17.11 42.33 15.82
C TYR A 734 -16.14 43.46 16.21
N ARG A 735 -16.64 44.67 16.06
CA ARG A 735 -16.10 45.90 16.65
C ARG A 735 -17.02 46.27 17.80
N VAL A 736 -16.49 46.48 19.00
CA VAL A 736 -17.28 46.78 20.21
C VAL A 736 -16.63 47.91 20.99
N GLY A 737 -17.43 48.87 21.43
CA GLY A 737 -17.00 49.93 22.31
C GLY A 737 -18.13 50.91 22.63
N ARG A 738 -17.85 52.21 22.51
CA ARG A 738 -18.79 53.28 22.88
C ARG A 738 -18.77 54.45 21.90
N ALA A 739 -19.81 55.28 21.94
CA ALA A 739 -19.80 56.56 21.26
C ALA A 739 -18.73 57.49 21.84
N ARG A 740 -17.88 58.05 20.97
CA ARG A 740 -16.91 59.10 21.33
C ARG A 740 -16.77 60.07 20.15
N HIS A 741 -16.89 61.37 20.40
CA HIS A 741 -16.84 62.42 19.35
C HIS A 741 -17.79 62.19 18.16
N GLY A 742 -18.91 61.49 18.36
CA GLY A 742 -19.88 61.15 17.30
C GLY A 742 -19.57 59.86 16.53
N GLN A 743 -18.49 59.16 16.85
CA GLN A 743 -18.07 57.92 16.18
C GLN A 743 -18.05 56.72 17.13
N LEU A 744 -18.02 55.51 16.57
CA LEU A 744 -17.70 54.29 17.31
C LEU A 744 -16.21 54.30 17.70
N SER A 745 -15.93 54.35 19.00
CA SER A 745 -14.59 54.18 19.56
C SER A 745 -14.43 52.73 20.00
N ASP A 746 -13.67 51.96 19.23
CA ASP A 746 -13.44 50.55 19.49
C ASP A 746 -12.63 50.32 20.78
N VAL A 747 -12.97 49.25 21.49
CA VAL A 747 -12.27 48.71 22.66
C VAL A 747 -11.89 47.25 22.39
N LEU A 748 -12.79 46.51 21.75
CA LEU A 748 -12.56 45.20 21.17
C LEU A 748 -12.69 45.27 19.64
N GLU A 749 -11.75 44.66 18.94
CA GLU A 749 -11.61 44.61 17.48
C GLU A 749 -11.16 43.19 17.05
N PRO A 750 -11.19 42.80 15.76
CA PRO A 750 -10.92 41.40 15.36
C PRO A 750 -9.55 40.82 15.72
N SER A 751 -8.57 41.69 15.97
CA SER A 751 -7.21 41.37 16.42
C SER A 751 -7.13 41.03 17.92
N VAL A 752 -8.22 41.22 18.69
CA VAL A 752 -8.21 41.14 20.15
C VAL A 752 -7.89 39.74 20.66
N GLU A 753 -7.07 39.68 21.71
CA GLU A 753 -6.83 38.45 22.46
C GLU A 753 -8.05 38.10 23.31
N TYR A 754 -8.41 36.82 23.32
CA TYR A 754 -9.52 36.33 24.13
C TYR A 754 -9.16 36.32 25.62
N ASP A 755 -10.20 36.42 26.45
CA ASP A 755 -10.21 36.33 27.90
C ASP A 755 -9.43 37.46 28.65
N ALA A 756 -8.75 38.34 27.92
CA ALA A 756 -8.05 39.53 28.43
C ALA A 756 -9.00 40.75 28.58
N TRP A 757 -8.95 41.41 29.73
CA TRP A 757 -9.74 42.62 30.00
C TRP A 757 -9.15 43.85 29.31
N ARG A 758 -10.02 44.70 28.75
CA ARG A 758 -9.68 46.00 28.17
C ARG A 758 -10.59 47.08 28.72
N GLU A 759 -9.99 48.15 29.23
CA GLU A 759 -10.72 49.26 29.83
C GLU A 759 -11.45 50.09 28.75
N MET A 760 -12.76 50.28 28.92
CA MET A 760 -13.56 51.18 28.08
C MET A 760 -13.56 52.61 28.63
N GLY A 761 -13.62 52.78 29.95
CA GLY A 761 -13.65 54.09 30.62
C GLY A 761 -14.41 54.10 31.96
N PRO A 762 -14.71 55.28 32.51
CA PRO A 762 -15.41 55.40 33.79
C PRO A 762 -16.89 55.02 33.68
N CYS A 763 -17.40 54.34 34.71
CA CYS A 763 -18.80 54.01 34.86
C CYS A 763 -19.56 55.19 35.51
N SER A 764 -20.41 55.88 34.75
CA SER A 764 -21.15 57.06 35.22
C SER A 764 -22.63 56.80 35.54
N LYS A 765 -23.14 55.60 35.24
CA LYS A 765 -24.52 55.16 35.43
C LYS A 765 -24.56 53.66 35.74
N PRO A 766 -25.59 53.14 36.43
CA PRO A 766 -25.75 51.70 36.66
C PRO A 766 -25.87 50.91 35.34
N GLN A 767 -26.66 51.43 34.40
CA GLN A 767 -26.75 50.92 33.03
C GLN A 767 -25.69 51.55 32.13
N VAL A 768 -24.98 50.70 31.39
CA VAL A 768 -23.93 51.09 30.43
C VAL A 768 -24.33 50.68 29.02
N ASP A 769 -24.48 51.65 28.12
CA ASP A 769 -24.67 51.44 26.69
C ASP A 769 -23.37 50.95 26.04
N LEU A 770 -23.41 49.79 25.38
CA LEU A 770 -22.39 49.34 24.44
C LEU A 770 -22.87 49.46 23.00
N LEU A 771 -21.98 49.92 22.13
CA LEU A 771 -22.17 49.96 20.68
C LEU A 771 -21.33 48.86 20.04
N PHE A 772 -21.92 48.13 19.10
CA PHE A 772 -21.22 47.06 18.39
C PHE A 772 -21.71 46.91 16.95
N MET A 773 -20.82 46.46 16.08
CA MET A 773 -21.15 46.08 14.70
C MET A 773 -20.28 44.91 14.25
N ARG A 774 -20.67 44.25 13.16
CA ARG A 774 -19.81 43.26 12.52
C ARG A 774 -18.55 43.94 11.97
N ALA A 775 -17.42 43.25 12.07
CA ALA A 775 -16.16 43.70 11.50
C ALA A 775 -16.03 43.29 10.02
N ASP A 776 -16.96 43.79 9.20
CA ASP A 776 -16.90 43.71 7.74
C ASP A 776 -16.48 45.04 7.09
N TYR A 777 -16.17 46.05 7.92
CA TYR A 777 -15.68 47.37 7.51
C TYR A 777 -14.75 47.96 8.57
N ASP A 778 -13.52 48.29 8.17
CA ASP A 778 -12.43 48.73 9.06
C ASP A 778 -12.25 50.26 9.12
N GLY A 779 -13.07 51.04 8.40
CA GLY A 779 -13.01 52.50 8.42
C GLY A 779 -13.69 53.12 9.66
N GLU A 780 -13.61 54.44 9.81
CA GLU A 780 -14.39 55.16 10.83
C GLU A 780 -15.89 55.04 10.57
N VAL A 781 -16.69 54.87 11.62
CA VAL A 781 -18.15 54.72 11.55
C VAL A 781 -18.81 55.67 12.55
N ALA A 782 -19.83 56.40 12.10
CA ALA A 782 -20.62 57.28 12.97
C ALA A 782 -21.41 56.46 13.99
N ALA A 783 -21.55 56.94 15.22
CA ALA A 783 -22.17 56.21 16.33
C ALA A 783 -23.69 55.95 16.16
N ASP A 784 -24.30 56.59 15.16
CA ASP A 784 -25.70 56.48 14.72
C ASP A 784 -25.86 55.80 13.35
N ASP A 785 -24.78 55.22 12.79
CA ASP A 785 -24.84 54.44 11.54
C ASP A 785 -25.79 53.24 11.68
N PRO A 786 -26.69 52.97 10.71
CA PRO A 786 -27.65 51.86 10.77
C PRO A 786 -27.05 50.45 10.95
N ARG A 787 -25.73 50.27 10.74
CA ARG A 787 -25.01 49.02 10.98
C ARG A 787 -24.61 48.82 12.45
N ILE A 788 -24.65 49.87 13.26
CA ILE A 788 -24.35 49.80 14.69
C ILE A 788 -25.58 49.35 15.46
N MET A 789 -25.42 48.26 16.19
CA MET A 789 -26.36 47.79 17.20
C MET A 789 -25.97 48.35 18.57
N ARG A 790 -26.96 48.49 19.45
CA ARG A 790 -26.78 48.92 20.84
C ARG A 790 -27.33 47.87 21.77
N VAL A 791 -26.63 47.65 22.89
CA VAL A 791 -27.08 46.81 23.99
C VAL A 791 -26.80 47.52 25.31
N GLU A 792 -27.81 47.55 26.18
CA GLU A 792 -27.71 48.09 27.53
C GLU A 792 -27.25 46.99 28.48
N CYS A 793 -26.21 47.26 29.28
CA CYS A 793 -25.67 46.33 30.28
C CYS A 793 -25.91 46.92 31.68
N ASP A 794 -26.75 46.29 32.50
CA ASP A 794 -26.96 46.70 33.89
C ASP A 794 -25.85 46.11 34.78
N LEU A 795 -24.96 46.98 35.27
CA LEU A 795 -23.88 46.62 36.19
C LEU A 795 -24.22 46.99 37.65
N GLY A 796 -25.44 47.44 37.92
CA GLY A 796 -25.91 47.81 39.26
C GLY A 796 -25.34 49.15 39.79
N PRO A 797 -25.94 49.69 40.86
CA PRO A 797 -25.59 51.02 41.39
C PRO A 797 -24.17 51.09 41.97
N ASP A 798 -23.67 49.99 42.56
CA ASP A 798 -22.33 49.92 43.18
C ASP A 798 -21.18 49.98 42.17
N SER A 799 -21.51 49.92 40.87
CA SER A 799 -20.58 50.12 39.76
C SER A 799 -20.32 51.58 39.42
N VAL A 800 -21.15 52.53 39.90
CA VAL A 800 -20.97 53.95 39.59
C VAL A 800 -19.71 54.49 40.28
N GLY A 801 -18.82 55.11 39.49
CA GLY A 801 -17.49 55.57 39.95
C GLY A 801 -16.36 54.57 39.70
N ARG A 802 -16.66 53.31 39.33
CA ARG A 802 -15.68 52.29 38.91
C ARG A 802 -15.21 52.49 37.46
N ARG A 803 -14.31 51.62 36.98
CA ARG A 803 -13.94 51.51 35.55
C ARG A 803 -14.67 50.34 34.91
N VAL A 804 -15.21 50.54 33.71
CA VAL A 804 -15.85 49.49 32.90
C VAL A 804 -14.80 48.83 32.02
N PHE A 805 -14.77 47.49 32.03
CA PHE A 805 -13.90 46.66 31.22
C PHE A 805 -14.72 45.73 30.33
N LEU A 806 -14.17 45.42 29.15
CA LEU A 806 -14.71 44.46 28.20
C LEU A 806 -13.67 43.36 27.95
N ARG A 807 -14.10 42.11 27.77
CA ARG A 807 -13.27 41.04 27.20
C ARG A 807 -14.03 40.21 26.20
N ALA A 808 -13.37 39.77 25.14
CA ALA A 808 -13.93 38.76 24.25
C ALA A 808 -13.80 37.37 24.90
N VAL A 809 -14.87 36.57 24.90
CA VAL A 809 -14.86 35.17 25.38
C VAL A 809 -15.25 34.16 24.28
N GLY A 810 -15.77 34.64 23.15
CA GLY A 810 -16.02 33.84 21.95
C GLY A 810 -16.22 34.72 20.71
N THR A 811 -16.29 34.13 19.52
CA THR A 811 -16.31 34.87 18.22
C THR A 811 -17.39 35.94 18.07
N HIS A 812 -18.43 35.83 18.88
CA HIS A 812 -19.60 36.70 18.93
C HIS A 812 -20.04 37.01 20.37
N ARG A 813 -19.22 36.69 21.39
CA ARG A 813 -19.60 36.82 22.80
C ARG A 813 -18.53 37.55 23.61
N ILE A 814 -18.97 38.48 24.42
CA ILE A 814 -18.13 39.28 25.32
C ILE A 814 -18.64 39.20 26.76
N GLU A 815 -17.78 39.57 27.70
CA GLU A 815 -18.17 39.93 29.07
C GLU A 815 -17.85 41.40 29.34
N VAL A 816 -18.66 42.00 30.20
CA VAL A 816 -18.65 43.41 30.63
C VAL A 816 -18.58 43.39 32.15
N ALA A 817 -17.63 44.10 32.75
CA ALA A 817 -17.49 44.15 34.21
C ALA A 817 -17.07 45.54 34.72
N ALA A 818 -17.28 45.81 36.02
CA ALA A 818 -16.93 47.08 36.66
C ALA A 818 -16.01 46.90 37.89
N ALA A 819 -14.76 47.36 37.78
CA ALA A 819 -13.72 47.14 38.79
C ALA A 819 -13.05 48.45 39.27
N THR A 820 -12.29 48.36 40.37
CA THR A 820 -11.57 49.49 40.97
C THR A 820 -10.61 50.14 39.96
N PRO A 821 -10.47 51.49 39.92
CA PRO A 821 -9.47 52.13 39.07
C PRO A 821 -8.04 51.63 39.36
N GLY A 822 -7.43 50.97 38.38
CA GLY A 822 -6.08 50.40 38.48
C GLY A 822 -6.04 48.88 38.75
N GLU A 823 -7.19 48.22 38.89
CA GLU A 823 -7.31 46.77 39.08
C GLU A 823 -8.12 46.15 37.92
N ASP A 824 -7.73 44.97 37.46
CA ASP A 824 -8.53 44.18 36.53
C ASP A 824 -9.73 43.52 37.26
N PRO A 825 -10.89 43.33 36.61
CA PRO A 825 -12.06 42.73 37.24
C PRO A 825 -11.84 41.34 37.85
N GLY A 826 -12.20 41.22 39.13
CA GLY A 826 -12.14 39.98 39.90
C GLY A 826 -13.42 39.14 39.82
N PRO A 827 -13.45 37.96 40.47
CA PRO A 827 -14.60 37.04 40.43
C PRO A 827 -15.89 37.58 41.06
N GLU A 828 -15.76 38.50 42.02
CA GLU A 828 -16.87 39.07 42.80
C GLU A 828 -17.37 40.42 42.24
N ASP A 829 -16.78 40.91 41.14
CA ASP A 829 -17.18 42.19 40.54
C ASP A 829 -18.45 42.06 39.68
N PRO A 830 -19.33 43.09 39.64
CA PRO A 830 -20.53 43.07 38.83
C PRO A 830 -20.23 42.80 37.35
N ARG A 831 -20.86 41.77 36.78
CA ARG A 831 -20.54 41.24 35.45
C ARG A 831 -21.77 40.81 34.66
N VAL A 832 -21.75 41.13 33.36
CA VAL A 832 -22.78 40.81 32.37
C VAL A 832 -22.12 40.21 31.13
N ALA A 833 -22.71 39.17 30.54
CA ALA A 833 -22.33 38.64 29.24
C ALA A 833 -23.25 39.20 28.16
N VAL A 834 -22.69 39.42 26.97
CA VAL A 834 -23.43 39.94 25.82
C VAL A 834 -23.22 39.02 24.62
N GLU A 835 -24.34 38.63 24.00
CA GLU A 835 -24.41 37.89 22.76
C GLU A 835 -24.57 38.86 21.57
N LEU A 836 -23.52 39.02 20.77
CA LEU A 836 -23.45 40.01 19.68
C LEU A 836 -24.15 39.56 18.39
N GLN A 837 -24.62 38.30 18.31
CA GLN A 837 -25.54 37.90 17.23
C GLN A 837 -26.96 38.35 17.47
N THR A 838 -27.40 38.43 18.74
CA THR A 838 -28.79 38.73 19.12
C THR A 838 -28.96 40.09 19.79
N GLY A 839 -27.86 40.73 20.23
CA GLY A 839 -27.88 41.96 21.01
C GLY A 839 -28.41 41.77 22.44
N MET A 840 -28.37 40.54 22.96
CA MET A 840 -28.89 40.23 24.30
C MET A 840 -27.79 40.30 25.36
N ALA A 841 -28.07 41.03 26.44
CA ALA A 841 -27.29 41.02 27.67
C ALA A 841 -27.93 40.09 28.72
N PHE A 842 -27.11 39.39 29.52
CA PHE A 842 -27.55 38.54 30.62
C PHE A 842 -26.50 38.46 31.75
N PRO A 843 -26.91 38.31 33.02
CA PRO A 843 -25.98 38.18 34.16
C PRO A 843 -25.16 36.88 34.09
N VAL A 844 -23.98 36.87 34.75
CA VAL A 844 -22.97 35.78 34.66
C VAL A 844 -22.46 35.28 36.02
#